data_AF-A0AAD0K8D9-F1
#
_entry.id   AF-A0AAD0K8D9-F1
#
_cell.length_a   1.000
_cell.length_b   1.000
_cell.length_c   1.000
_cell.angle_alpha   90.00
_cell.angle_beta   90.00
_cell.angle_gamma   90.00
#
_symmetry.space_group_name_H-M   'P 1'
#
loop_
_entity.id
_entity.type
_entity.pdbx_description
1 polymer ?
#
loop_
_entity_poly.entity_id
_entity_poly.type
_entity_poly.pdbx_seq_one_letter_code
_entity_poly.pdbx_strand_id
1 'polypeptide(L)'
;MSTPASLTLTARHNPSAAEARRGIIRVHPEVLTALSLREWDAVSITGARVTAAVVAATEPTAPTGVALLDEIAFSNAGVRENSPVVLAPVEVQGASRVVVSGSVLATQSITESTLRRALLGKVLSVGDAVSLLPRDLGPELAATEATRALARSVGITWTTELLTVTATEPGPPTGDQVSAPVSVQTNTAVLWSTTAGEVPPLVDRTGPGSPRIPGALGMVSESDSRPRTVAAPSPVREPAREPEIPVRPVSELVGVDSQVTKLTEWLTITLDEPEVLRTLGATPRLGVLVTGPAGGGKATFVRSVCASRTLVTIDGPTVGATEANTRLRTVADAVARTRAAAGVLLITDVDALLPAEPEPVAALILDELRSGIADGRIALIATTAEPVRLDARLRDPSLCDRELVIGLPDAATRARLLSAILSNVPTDGDLDLTSVASRTPGFVAGDLAALAREAALRAATRASAEKSAPSLRTEDLVGALDVIRPVSRSDSPEVALGSITLADVGDMVETKQALTEAVLWPLQHPDTFARLGVDPPRGVLLFGPPGCGKTFVVRALAASGQLSVHTVKGAELMDKWVGSSEKAVRDLFARARESAPSLIFLDEVDALAPRRGQSTDSGVGDRVVAALLTELDGVEPLQDVVVLGATNRPDLIDPALLRPGRLERLVFVPPPDADARGDILRATGRDVPLDGVDLDELAGDLDGYSAADCSALLREAALSAMRRDIDAAAVTVADVEEARKRVRPSLDPAQVADLKAYAERRLE
;
A
#
# COMPACT_ATOMS: atom_id res chain seq x y z
N MET A 1 -19.96 13.63 -15.75
CA MET A 1 -18.60 13.64 -15.17
C MET A 1 -18.53 14.86 -14.25
N SER A 2 -18.67 14.64 -12.94
CA SER A 2 -18.52 15.73 -11.96
C SER A 2 -17.06 16.17 -11.98
N THR A 3 -16.79 17.47 -12.10
CA THR A 3 -15.47 18.02 -11.82
C THR A 3 -15.04 17.52 -10.43
N PRO A 4 -13.82 17.01 -10.24
CA PRO A 4 -13.36 16.62 -8.90
C PRO A 4 -13.45 17.84 -7.99
N ALA A 5 -13.93 17.62 -6.76
CA ALA A 5 -14.03 18.69 -5.77
C ALA A 5 -12.62 19.28 -5.55
N SER A 6 -12.49 20.60 -5.68
CA SER A 6 -11.24 21.32 -5.42
C SER A 6 -11.51 22.52 -4.53
N LEU A 7 -10.51 22.90 -3.73
CA LEU A 7 -10.57 24.03 -2.82
C LEU A 7 -9.35 24.92 -2.99
N THR A 8 -9.58 26.23 -3.00
CA THR A 8 -8.51 27.22 -2.99
C THR A 8 -8.24 27.62 -1.54
N LEU A 9 -7.03 27.37 -1.06
CA LEU A 9 -6.58 27.69 0.30
C LEU A 9 -5.39 28.64 0.25
N THR A 10 -5.06 29.24 1.37
CA THR A 10 -3.84 30.05 1.52
C THR A 10 -2.68 29.17 1.98
N ALA A 11 -1.62 29.10 1.18
CA ALA A 11 -0.43 28.32 1.54
C ALA A 11 0.39 29.04 2.61
N ARG A 12 0.64 28.38 3.75
CA ARG A 12 1.52 28.86 4.83
C ARG A 12 2.62 27.85 5.16
N HIS A 13 3.73 28.33 5.70
CA HIS A 13 4.83 27.46 6.11
C HIS A 13 4.46 26.62 7.34
N ASN A 14 4.67 25.31 7.25
CA ASN A 14 4.60 24.41 8.41
C ASN A 14 5.87 24.58 9.26
N PRO A 15 5.79 25.14 10.48
CA PRO A 15 6.97 25.33 11.33
C PRO A 15 7.48 24.02 11.96
N SER A 16 6.74 22.91 11.84
CA SER A 16 7.11 21.63 12.42
C SER A 16 8.36 21.05 11.76
N ALA A 17 9.48 21.09 12.47
CA ALA A 17 10.75 20.50 12.03
C ALA A 17 10.63 18.98 11.81
N ALA A 18 9.85 18.29 12.64
CA ALA A 18 9.63 16.86 12.56
C ALA A 18 8.98 16.43 11.22
N GLU A 19 8.16 17.31 10.63
CA GLU A 19 7.40 17.04 9.39
C GLU A 19 8.04 17.64 8.15
N ALA A 20 9.09 18.45 8.31
CA ALA A 20 9.74 19.12 7.19
C ALA A 20 10.33 18.12 6.19
N ARG A 21 10.10 18.37 4.90
CA ARG A 21 10.68 17.63 3.75
C ARG A 21 10.16 16.21 3.59
N ARG A 22 8.97 15.94 4.12
CA ARG A 22 8.32 14.62 4.02
C ARG A 22 7.27 14.54 2.93
N GLY A 23 6.90 15.67 2.34
CA GLY A 23 5.78 15.71 1.39
C GLY A 23 4.44 15.50 2.09
N ILE A 24 4.31 16.03 3.32
CA ILE A 24 3.06 16.06 4.07
C ILE A 24 2.52 17.50 4.02
N ILE A 25 1.23 17.63 3.71
CA ILE A 25 0.50 18.88 3.76
C ILE A 25 -0.57 18.78 4.84
N ARG A 26 -0.60 19.74 5.77
CA ARG A 26 -1.65 19.79 6.80
C ARG A 26 -2.76 20.75 6.43
N VAL A 27 -4.00 20.30 6.54
CA VAL A 27 -5.20 21.09 6.29
C VAL A 27 -6.22 20.88 7.41
N HIS A 28 -7.16 21.82 7.56
CA HIS A 28 -8.21 21.68 8.55
C HIS A 28 -9.09 20.43 8.29
N PRO A 29 -9.59 19.73 9.34
CA PRO A 29 -10.50 18.59 9.18
C PRO A 29 -11.71 18.86 8.26
N GLU A 30 -12.23 20.08 8.24
CA GLU A 30 -13.29 20.49 7.31
C GLU A 30 -12.86 20.39 5.84
N VAL A 31 -11.61 20.73 5.52
CA VAL A 31 -11.06 20.61 4.16
C VAL A 31 -10.99 19.15 3.74
N LEU A 32 -10.58 18.26 4.65
CA LEU A 32 -10.58 16.81 4.42
C LEU A 32 -12.00 16.32 4.11
N THR A 33 -12.96 16.70 4.96
CA THR A 33 -14.37 16.33 4.80
C THR A 33 -14.94 16.85 3.47
N ALA A 34 -14.69 18.13 3.15
CA ALA A 34 -15.13 18.78 1.93
C ALA A 34 -14.58 18.12 0.66
N LEU A 35 -13.29 17.76 0.65
CA LEU A 35 -12.66 17.04 -0.46
C LEU A 35 -12.92 15.53 -0.45
N SER A 36 -13.56 15.00 0.59
CA SER A 36 -13.68 13.55 0.84
C SER A 36 -12.34 12.82 0.85
N LEU A 37 -11.35 13.50 1.42
CA LEU A 37 -10.05 12.95 1.72
C LEU A 37 -10.04 12.47 3.17
N ARG A 38 -9.33 11.39 3.43
CA ARG A 38 -8.90 11.00 4.77
C ARG A 38 -7.47 11.44 4.98
N GLU A 39 -7.03 11.43 6.23
CA GLU A 39 -5.60 11.51 6.49
C GLU A 39 -4.86 10.40 5.74
N TRP A 40 -3.69 10.75 5.22
CA TRP A 40 -2.80 9.92 4.41
C TRP A 40 -3.22 9.70 2.95
N ASP A 41 -4.36 10.26 2.54
CA ASP A 41 -4.71 10.28 1.12
C ASP A 41 -3.78 11.24 0.35
N ALA A 42 -3.60 10.96 -0.93
CA ALA A 42 -2.84 11.84 -1.80
C ALA A 42 -3.70 13.00 -2.28
N VAL A 43 -3.11 14.19 -2.30
CA VAL A 43 -3.74 15.41 -2.80
C VAL A 43 -2.82 16.06 -3.82
N SER A 44 -3.40 16.51 -4.92
CA SER A 44 -2.71 17.37 -5.88
C SER A 44 -2.65 18.79 -5.33
N ILE A 45 -1.46 19.38 -5.42
CA ILE A 45 -1.19 20.77 -5.04
C ILE A 45 -0.91 21.54 -6.33
N THR A 46 -1.82 22.44 -6.70
CA THR A 46 -1.70 23.25 -7.91
C THR A 46 -1.37 24.69 -7.55
N GLY A 47 -0.14 25.09 -7.90
CA GLY A 47 0.36 26.46 -7.86
C GLY A 47 0.78 26.94 -9.24
N ALA A 48 2.02 27.45 -9.37
CA ALA A 48 2.64 27.67 -10.68
C ALA A 48 3.01 26.34 -11.37
N ARG A 49 3.18 25.28 -10.57
CA ARG A 49 3.39 23.90 -10.99
C ARG A 49 2.39 23.01 -10.26
N VAL A 50 2.10 21.85 -10.83
CA VAL A 50 1.31 20.81 -10.18
C VAL A 50 2.28 19.80 -9.58
N THR A 51 2.12 19.54 -8.29
CA THR A 51 2.82 18.48 -7.55
C THR A 51 1.79 17.68 -6.74
N ALA A 52 2.22 16.63 -6.07
CA ALA A 52 1.36 15.87 -5.16
C ALA A 52 2.03 15.71 -3.81
N ALA A 53 1.20 15.63 -2.77
CA ALA A 53 1.64 15.40 -1.41
C ALA A 53 0.61 14.52 -0.70
N VAL A 54 0.96 14.10 0.50
CA VAL A 54 0.07 13.35 1.38
C VAL A 54 -0.59 14.31 2.35
N VAL A 55 -1.91 14.23 2.48
CA VAL A 55 -2.68 15.15 3.35
C VAL A 55 -2.81 14.61 4.77
N ALA A 56 -2.72 15.48 5.77
CA ALA A 56 -3.00 15.16 7.18
C ALA A 56 -3.82 16.30 7.83
N ALA A 57 -4.53 16.03 8.93
CA ALA A 57 -5.31 17.08 9.59
C ALA A 57 -4.42 18.01 10.43
N THR A 58 -4.78 19.29 10.53
CA THR A 58 -4.31 20.21 11.58
C THR A 58 -5.09 20.02 12.87
N GLU A 59 -4.68 20.69 13.95
CA GLU A 59 -5.56 20.85 15.12
C GLU A 59 -6.88 21.54 14.72
N PRO A 60 -8.03 21.18 15.34
CA PRO A 60 -9.34 21.78 15.04
C PRO A 60 -9.45 23.29 15.34
N THR A 61 -8.47 23.86 16.03
CA THR A 61 -8.39 25.30 16.34
C THR A 61 -7.69 26.11 15.24
N ALA A 62 -7.09 25.43 14.25
CA ALA A 62 -6.39 26.07 13.15
C ALA A 62 -7.38 26.67 12.13
N PRO A 63 -6.98 27.72 11.39
CA PRO A 63 -7.85 28.33 10.38
C PRO A 63 -8.14 27.37 9.22
N THR A 64 -9.42 27.30 8.83
CA THR A 64 -9.98 26.43 7.78
C THR A 64 -9.45 26.76 6.38
N GLY A 65 -9.28 28.04 6.06
CA GLY A 65 -8.78 28.55 4.79
C GLY A 65 -7.26 28.42 4.55
N VAL A 66 -6.54 27.67 5.39
CA VAL A 66 -5.07 27.57 5.34
C VAL A 66 -4.61 26.14 5.07
N ALA A 67 -3.62 26.02 4.19
CA ALA A 67 -2.86 24.78 4.02
C ALA A 67 -1.41 25.00 4.48
N LEU A 68 -0.93 24.14 5.39
CA LEU A 68 0.43 24.17 5.89
C LEU A 68 1.31 23.27 5.02
N LEU A 69 2.24 23.89 4.27
CA LEU A 69 3.17 23.22 3.38
C LEU A 69 4.60 23.30 3.96
N ASP A 70 5.40 22.26 3.74
CA ASP A 70 6.84 22.31 4.00
C ASP A 70 7.60 23.06 2.88
N GLU A 71 8.88 23.37 3.13
CA GLU A 71 9.73 24.07 2.15
C GLU A 71 9.79 23.38 0.77
N ILE A 72 9.77 22.03 0.75
CA ILE A 72 9.85 21.26 -0.50
C ILE A 72 8.54 21.37 -1.26
N ALA A 73 7.39 21.25 -0.59
CA ALA A 73 6.08 21.39 -1.17
C ALA A 73 5.88 22.79 -1.76
N PHE A 74 6.36 23.85 -1.08
CA PHE A 74 6.40 25.20 -1.67
C PHE A 74 7.23 25.25 -2.96
N SER A 75 8.43 24.69 -2.94
CA SER A 75 9.32 24.65 -4.11
C SER A 75 8.72 23.86 -5.27
N ASN A 76 8.14 22.70 -4.98
CA ASN A 76 7.60 21.78 -5.99
C ASN A 76 6.32 22.34 -6.62
N ALA A 77 5.43 22.93 -5.82
CA ALA A 77 4.22 23.59 -6.32
C ALA A 77 4.52 24.96 -6.97
N GLY A 78 5.72 25.52 -6.75
CA GLY A 78 6.07 26.86 -7.23
C GLY A 78 5.21 27.96 -6.61
N VAL A 79 4.85 27.80 -5.33
CA VAL A 79 3.96 28.68 -4.57
C VAL A 79 4.81 29.56 -3.64
N ARG A 80 4.38 30.79 -3.38
CA ARG A 80 5.01 31.64 -2.35
C ARG A 80 4.20 31.58 -1.06
N GLU A 81 4.83 31.85 0.07
CA GLU A 81 4.10 31.92 1.33
C GLU A 81 3.00 32.99 1.26
N ASN A 82 1.84 32.68 1.84
CA ASN A 82 0.61 33.49 1.83
C ASN A 82 -0.01 33.71 0.43
N SER A 83 0.30 32.83 -0.55
CA SER A 83 -0.36 32.85 -1.86
C SER A 83 -1.40 31.74 -1.99
N PRO A 84 -2.41 31.91 -2.86
CA PRO A 84 -3.45 30.89 -3.04
C PRO A 84 -2.86 29.62 -3.67
N VAL A 85 -3.33 28.48 -3.18
CA VAL A 85 -3.01 27.14 -3.68
C VAL A 85 -4.28 26.35 -3.84
N VAL A 86 -4.39 25.58 -4.93
CA VAL A 86 -5.57 24.74 -5.17
C VAL A 86 -5.25 23.31 -4.79
N LEU A 87 -6.09 22.73 -3.93
CA LEU A 87 -6.02 21.33 -3.52
C LEU A 87 -7.16 20.54 -4.16
N ALA A 88 -6.85 19.35 -4.68
CA ALA A 88 -7.85 18.41 -5.18
C ALA A 88 -7.40 16.94 -4.97
N PRO A 89 -8.32 16.00 -4.72
CA PRO A 89 -8.00 14.57 -4.63
C PRO A 89 -7.29 14.07 -5.89
N VAL A 90 -6.29 13.21 -5.72
CA VAL A 90 -5.55 12.62 -6.84
C VAL A 90 -5.33 11.13 -6.62
N GLU A 91 -5.51 10.34 -7.68
CA GLU A 91 -5.14 8.93 -7.67
C GLU A 91 -3.63 8.80 -7.86
N VAL A 92 -3.00 7.96 -7.04
CA VAL A 92 -1.57 7.69 -7.10
C VAL A 92 -1.38 6.22 -7.45
N GLN A 93 -0.59 5.96 -8.49
CA GLN A 93 -0.23 4.60 -8.89
C GLN A 93 1.12 4.20 -8.31
N GLY A 94 1.34 2.91 -8.05
CA GLY A 94 2.66 2.38 -7.71
C GLY A 94 3.62 2.52 -8.89
N ALA A 95 4.79 3.12 -8.66
CA ALA A 95 5.78 3.32 -9.70
C ALA A 95 6.47 1.98 -10.06
N SER A 96 6.59 1.66 -11.35
CA SER A 96 7.52 0.62 -11.80
C SER A 96 8.95 1.13 -11.82
N ARG A 97 9.13 2.41 -12.18
CA ARG A 97 10.45 3.05 -12.30
C ARG A 97 10.38 4.52 -11.90
N VAL A 98 11.41 4.97 -11.17
CA VAL A 98 11.65 6.38 -10.87
C VAL A 98 13.11 6.70 -11.17
N VAL A 99 13.36 7.77 -11.91
CA VAL A 99 14.72 8.25 -12.20
C VAL A 99 14.95 9.55 -11.46
N VAL A 100 16.06 9.62 -10.73
CA VAL A 100 16.47 10.79 -9.96
C VAL A 100 17.82 11.33 -10.44
N SER A 101 18.02 12.64 -10.34
CA SER A 101 19.29 13.31 -10.57
C SER A 101 19.80 13.96 -9.29
N GLY A 102 21.12 14.00 -9.15
CA GLY A 102 21.82 14.59 -8.01
C GLY A 102 23.29 14.83 -8.34
N SER A 103 24.07 15.16 -7.32
CA SER A 103 25.50 15.41 -7.42
C SER A 103 26.27 14.15 -7.78
N VAL A 104 27.49 14.34 -8.30
CA VAL A 104 28.43 13.24 -8.58
C VAL A 104 28.73 12.45 -7.31
N LEU A 105 28.85 13.13 -6.15
CA LEU A 105 29.12 12.50 -4.87
C LEU A 105 27.96 11.60 -4.44
N ALA A 106 26.72 12.10 -4.50
CA ALA A 106 25.52 11.30 -4.18
C ALA A 106 25.37 10.10 -5.12
N THR A 107 25.58 10.32 -6.42
CA THR A 107 25.51 9.27 -7.45
C THR A 107 26.56 8.17 -7.23
N GLN A 108 27.74 8.51 -6.69
CA GLN A 108 28.81 7.54 -6.41
C GLN A 108 28.71 6.87 -5.03
N SER A 109 28.07 7.52 -4.05
CA SER A 109 28.04 7.04 -2.66
C SER A 109 26.75 6.33 -2.27
N ILE A 110 25.65 6.56 -3.00
CA ILE A 110 24.33 6.04 -2.67
C ILE A 110 23.89 5.03 -3.72
N THR A 111 23.65 3.79 -3.29
CA THR A 111 23.15 2.73 -4.17
C THR A 111 21.66 2.94 -4.51
N GLU A 112 21.22 2.34 -5.62
CA GLU A 112 19.82 2.37 -6.08
C GLU A 112 18.86 1.74 -5.06
N SER A 113 19.29 0.65 -4.41
CA SER A 113 18.56 0.02 -3.29
C SER A 113 18.41 0.93 -2.07
N THR A 114 19.44 1.76 -1.82
CA THR A 114 19.41 2.78 -0.78
C THR A 114 18.39 3.84 -1.20
N LEU A 115 18.49 4.43 -2.39
CA LEU A 115 17.48 5.39 -2.88
C LEU A 115 16.03 4.90 -2.73
N ARG A 116 15.75 3.67 -3.15
CA ARG A 116 14.44 3.04 -3.01
C ARG A 116 13.97 3.00 -1.56
N ARG A 117 14.82 2.58 -0.63
CA ARG A 117 14.48 2.51 0.80
C ARG A 117 14.23 3.89 1.43
N ALA A 118 14.90 4.95 0.98
CA ALA A 118 14.65 6.31 1.47
C ALA A 118 13.36 6.93 0.92
N LEU A 119 13.00 6.59 -0.30
CA LEU A 119 11.82 7.14 -0.97
C LEU A 119 10.57 6.27 -0.81
N LEU A 120 10.68 5.07 -0.24
CA LEU A 120 9.58 4.14 -0.05
C LEU A 120 8.36 4.83 0.59
N GLY A 121 7.19 4.69 -0.05
CA GLY A 121 5.92 5.26 0.37
C GLY A 121 5.72 6.75 0.02
N LYS A 122 6.76 7.46 -0.45
CA LYS A 122 6.63 8.86 -0.87
C LYS A 122 5.89 8.96 -2.20
N VAL A 123 5.03 9.97 -2.30
CA VAL A 123 4.35 10.36 -3.53
C VAL A 123 5.21 11.39 -4.25
N LEU A 124 5.51 11.12 -5.53
CA LEU A 124 6.47 11.87 -6.34
C LEU A 124 5.87 12.20 -7.70
N SER A 125 6.17 13.40 -8.20
CA SER A 125 5.89 13.83 -9.57
C SER A 125 7.18 14.20 -10.32
N VAL A 126 7.14 14.14 -11.65
CA VAL A 126 8.28 14.55 -12.48
C VAL A 126 8.61 16.02 -12.25
N GLY A 127 9.89 16.29 -11.99
CA GLY A 127 10.43 17.61 -11.68
C GLY A 127 10.35 18.00 -10.20
N ASP A 128 9.85 17.13 -9.32
CA ASP A 128 9.87 17.38 -7.88
C ASP A 128 11.29 17.31 -7.32
N ALA A 129 11.60 18.21 -6.39
CA ALA A 129 12.72 18.05 -5.48
C ALA A 129 12.33 17.08 -4.36
N VAL A 130 13.18 16.09 -4.09
CA VAL A 130 12.95 15.06 -3.07
C VAL A 130 14.14 14.99 -2.13
N SER A 131 13.87 14.82 -0.84
CA SER A 131 14.92 14.61 0.15
C SER A 131 15.02 13.15 0.53
N LEU A 132 16.25 12.67 0.67
CA LEU A 132 16.56 11.36 1.25
C LEU A 132 16.61 11.39 2.79
N LEU A 133 16.59 12.59 3.39
CA LEU A 133 16.60 12.81 4.84
C LEU A 133 15.36 13.59 5.29
N PRO A 134 14.78 13.26 6.47
CA PRO A 134 14.10 14.24 7.30
C PRO A 134 15.14 15.25 7.80
N ARG A 135 14.84 16.55 7.70
CA ARG A 135 15.86 17.62 7.76
C ARG A 135 16.48 17.93 9.13
N ASP A 136 16.37 17.08 10.13
CA ASP A 136 16.83 17.44 11.50
C ASP A 136 18.33 17.23 11.77
N LEU A 137 19.16 16.97 10.74
CA LEU A 137 20.61 17.17 10.86
C LEU A 137 20.97 18.56 10.37
N GLY A 138 20.56 19.59 11.13
CA GLY A 138 21.26 20.88 11.08
C GLY A 138 22.75 20.69 11.39
N PRO A 139 23.64 21.60 10.95
CA PRO A 139 25.08 21.48 11.19
C PRO A 139 25.45 21.35 12.69
N GLU A 140 24.59 21.82 13.59
CA GLU A 140 24.79 21.71 15.05
C GLU A 140 24.39 20.34 15.64
N LEU A 141 23.48 19.59 15.00
CA LEU A 141 23.01 18.28 15.45
C LEU A 141 23.85 17.11 14.91
N ALA A 142 24.50 17.31 13.77
CA ALA A 142 25.55 16.42 13.26
C ALA A 142 26.86 16.48 14.09
N ALA A 143 26.97 17.41 15.05
CA ALA A 143 28.21 17.67 15.78
C ALA A 143 28.50 16.61 16.85
N THR A 144 27.51 16.12 17.60
CA THR A 144 27.73 15.19 18.71
C THR A 144 27.78 13.72 18.29
N GLU A 145 28.73 12.98 18.84
CA GLU A 145 28.96 11.56 18.56
C GLU A 145 27.75 10.68 18.94
N ALA A 146 27.01 11.07 19.97
CA ALA A 146 25.82 10.36 20.46
C ALA A 146 24.66 10.35 19.44
N THR A 147 24.37 11.48 18.80
CA THR A 147 23.32 11.57 17.77
C THR A 147 23.70 10.79 16.51
N ARG A 148 24.98 10.83 16.12
CA ARG A 148 25.52 9.99 15.02
C ARG A 148 25.51 8.49 15.36
N ALA A 149 25.71 8.12 16.63
CA ALA A 149 25.61 6.74 17.09
C ALA A 149 24.15 6.24 17.03
N LEU A 150 23.19 7.04 17.51
CA LEU A 150 21.76 6.73 17.43
C LEU A 150 21.28 6.61 15.98
N ALA A 151 21.63 7.57 15.12
CA ALA A 151 21.27 7.52 13.70
C ALA A 151 21.81 6.26 13.01
N ARG A 152 23.05 5.86 13.33
CA ARG A 152 23.63 4.61 12.82
C ARG A 152 22.95 3.36 13.40
N SER A 153 22.57 3.35 14.67
CA SER A 153 21.91 2.18 15.28
C SER A 153 20.53 1.91 14.69
N VAL A 154 19.82 2.95 14.21
CA VAL A 154 18.56 2.79 13.46
C VAL A 154 18.72 2.74 11.93
N GLY A 155 19.95 2.79 11.42
CA GLY A 155 20.27 2.62 10.00
C GLY A 155 19.98 3.84 9.12
N ILE A 156 20.13 5.07 9.65
CA ILE A 156 20.09 6.33 8.90
C ILE A 156 21.49 6.60 8.34
N THR A 157 21.64 6.53 7.01
CA THR A 157 22.93 6.72 6.30
C THR A 157 22.87 7.78 5.20
N TRP A 158 21.85 8.64 5.20
CA TRP A 158 21.45 9.45 4.05
C TRP A 158 22.09 10.83 4.01
N THR A 159 22.06 11.46 2.83
CA THR A 159 22.59 12.82 2.59
C THR A 159 21.49 13.88 2.73
N THR A 160 21.87 15.11 3.09
CA THR A 160 20.96 16.28 3.15
C THR A 160 20.70 16.89 1.78
N GLU A 161 21.26 16.30 0.73
CA GLU A 161 21.12 16.77 -0.64
C GLU A 161 19.68 16.57 -1.13
N LEU A 162 19.14 17.56 -1.84
CA LEU A 162 17.88 17.43 -2.55
C LEU A 162 18.15 16.85 -3.93
N LEU A 163 17.50 15.73 -4.24
CA LEU A 163 17.52 15.13 -5.58
C LEU A 163 16.35 15.65 -6.39
N THR A 164 16.43 15.58 -7.71
CA THR A 164 15.31 15.95 -8.59
C THR A 164 14.79 14.71 -9.30
N VAL A 165 13.48 14.50 -9.29
CA VAL A 165 12.83 13.42 -10.06
C VAL A 165 12.82 13.83 -11.54
N THR A 166 13.50 13.07 -12.39
CA THR A 166 13.60 13.39 -13.83
C THR A 166 12.63 12.59 -14.69
N ALA A 167 12.25 11.39 -14.26
CA ALA A 167 11.27 10.56 -14.95
C ALA A 167 10.58 9.59 -13.98
N THR A 168 9.35 9.20 -14.31
CA THR A 168 8.56 8.19 -13.60
C THR A 168 7.87 7.28 -14.61
N GLU A 169 7.68 6.01 -14.26
CA GLU A 169 6.83 5.07 -14.99
C GLU A 169 5.76 4.52 -14.02
N PRO A 170 4.47 4.58 -14.36
CA PRO A 170 3.90 5.08 -15.63
C PRO A 170 4.15 6.58 -15.85
N GLY A 171 4.48 6.94 -17.10
CA GLY A 171 4.80 8.31 -17.49
C GLY A 171 3.54 9.16 -17.70
N PRO A 172 3.67 10.48 -17.89
CA PRO A 172 2.54 11.35 -18.22
C PRO A 172 1.79 10.81 -19.45
N PRO A 173 0.44 10.75 -19.42
CA PRO A 173 -0.32 10.42 -20.62
C PRO A 173 0.05 11.40 -21.74
N THR A 174 0.41 10.85 -22.89
CA THR A 174 0.92 11.59 -24.06
C THR A 174 0.10 12.84 -24.36
N GLY A 175 0.70 14.02 -24.17
CA GLY A 175 0.16 15.31 -24.61
C GLY A 175 -0.18 16.31 -23.49
N ASP A 176 -0.36 15.87 -22.24
CA ASP A 176 -0.58 16.77 -21.10
C ASP A 176 0.72 16.95 -20.29
N GLN A 177 1.02 18.21 -19.94
CA GLN A 177 2.22 18.60 -19.17
C GLN A 177 2.16 18.16 -17.69
N VAL A 178 1.06 17.55 -17.24
CA VAL A 178 0.87 17.14 -15.84
C VAL A 178 1.13 15.64 -15.73
N SER A 179 2.31 15.28 -15.23
CA SER A 179 2.62 13.89 -14.87
C SER A 179 1.69 13.45 -13.74
N ALA A 180 1.04 12.30 -13.92
CA ALA A 180 0.32 11.66 -12.83
C ALA A 180 1.31 11.35 -11.70
N PRO A 181 0.95 11.61 -10.43
CA PRO A 181 1.81 11.31 -9.31
C PRO A 181 1.93 9.81 -9.11
N VAL A 182 3.13 9.36 -8.76
CA VAL A 182 3.43 7.94 -8.48
C VAL A 182 3.94 7.77 -7.06
N SER A 183 3.77 6.58 -6.51
CA SER A 183 4.32 6.21 -5.20
C SER A 183 5.47 5.22 -5.35
N VAL A 184 6.54 5.40 -4.57
CA VAL A 184 7.66 4.45 -4.57
C VAL A 184 7.29 3.23 -3.71
N GLN A 185 7.31 2.05 -4.33
CA GLN A 185 7.02 0.75 -3.73
C GLN A 185 8.31 -0.08 -3.57
N THR A 186 8.18 -1.26 -2.96
CA THR A 186 9.34 -2.16 -2.78
C THR A 186 9.83 -2.74 -4.10
N ASN A 187 8.95 -2.92 -5.09
CA ASN A 187 9.25 -3.39 -6.43
C ASN A 187 9.54 -2.25 -7.44
N THR A 188 9.58 -0.99 -6.99
CA THR A 188 9.95 0.14 -7.85
C THR A 188 11.44 0.14 -8.15
N ALA A 189 11.85 0.29 -9.40
CA ALA A 189 13.25 0.55 -9.75
C ALA A 189 13.56 2.04 -9.57
N VAL A 190 14.38 2.40 -8.56
CA VAL A 190 14.82 3.79 -8.37
C VAL A 190 16.25 3.95 -8.89
N LEU A 191 16.40 4.66 -10.00
CA LEU A 191 17.65 4.74 -10.78
C LEU A 191 18.23 6.15 -10.78
N TRP A 192 19.55 6.25 -10.91
CA TRP A 192 20.21 7.51 -11.20
C TRP A 192 20.08 7.87 -12.69
N SER A 193 19.87 9.16 -12.99
CA SER A 193 19.95 9.71 -14.34
C SER A 193 21.34 9.46 -14.92
N THR A 194 21.41 8.86 -16.12
CA THR A 194 22.67 8.47 -16.76
C THR A 194 23.32 9.57 -17.59
N THR A 195 22.80 10.80 -17.60
CA THR A 195 23.37 11.90 -18.41
C THR A 195 23.58 13.18 -17.62
N ALA A 196 24.86 13.52 -17.41
CA ALA A 196 25.29 14.91 -17.52
C ALA A 196 25.10 15.32 -19.00
N GLY A 197 23.92 15.87 -19.32
CA GLY A 197 23.63 16.53 -20.59
C GLY A 197 23.69 15.65 -21.84
N GLU A 198 22.62 14.90 -22.12
CA GLU A 198 22.19 14.58 -23.50
C GLU A 198 20.76 14.05 -23.46
N VAL A 199 19.84 14.77 -24.10
CA VAL A 199 18.45 14.36 -24.36
C VAL A 199 18.47 13.50 -25.63
N PRO A 200 17.92 12.27 -25.65
CA PRO A 200 17.83 11.51 -26.89
C PRO A 200 16.74 12.14 -27.79
N PRO A 201 16.97 12.29 -29.10
CA PRO A 201 15.92 12.76 -30.01
C PRO A 201 14.83 11.69 -30.14
N LEU A 202 13.58 12.17 -30.19
CA LEU A 202 12.39 11.37 -30.45
C LEU A 202 12.56 10.50 -31.71
N VAL A 203 12.10 9.25 -31.62
CA VAL A 203 12.05 8.27 -32.71
C VAL A 203 11.11 8.77 -33.81
N ASP A 204 11.65 9.03 -35.00
CA ASP A 204 10.87 9.35 -36.20
C ASP A 204 10.31 8.05 -36.80
N ARG A 205 8.98 7.92 -36.83
CA ARG A 205 8.29 6.79 -37.44
C ARG A 205 8.29 6.98 -38.96
N THR A 206 8.97 6.07 -39.65
CA THR A 206 8.97 5.98 -41.11
C THR A 206 7.58 5.67 -41.67
N GLY A 207 7.12 6.50 -42.61
CA GLY A 207 6.05 6.22 -43.57
C GLY A 207 6.45 6.79 -44.93
N PRO A 208 6.21 6.09 -46.06
CA PRO A 208 6.78 6.46 -47.36
C PRO A 208 5.88 7.46 -48.12
N GLY A 209 6.47 8.51 -48.71
CA GLY A 209 5.76 9.42 -49.61
C GLY A 209 6.52 10.71 -49.97
N SER A 210 7.14 10.72 -51.15
CA SER A 210 7.84 11.81 -51.88
C SER A 210 7.08 13.16 -52.02
N PRO A 211 7.61 14.25 -52.67
CA PRO A 211 9.00 14.62 -53.01
C PRO A 211 9.42 16.09 -52.66
N ARG A 212 10.75 16.28 -52.64
CA ARG A 212 11.59 17.46 -52.99
C ARG A 212 10.94 18.83 -53.27
N ILE A 213 11.50 19.87 -52.62
CA ILE A 213 11.61 21.25 -53.15
C ILE A 213 13.07 21.72 -53.01
N PRO A 214 13.70 22.29 -54.06
CA PRO A 214 15.08 22.78 -54.01
C PRO A 214 15.16 24.29 -53.74
N GLY A 215 16.21 24.69 -53.01
CA GLY A 215 16.83 26.02 -53.15
C GLY A 215 16.75 26.94 -51.93
N ALA A 216 17.90 27.22 -51.33
CA ALA A 216 18.46 28.57 -51.29
C ALA A 216 19.85 28.54 -50.62
N LEU A 217 20.80 29.04 -51.40
CA LEU A 217 22.22 29.20 -51.14
C LEU A 217 22.53 30.09 -49.93
N GLY A 218 23.67 29.82 -49.29
CA GLY A 218 24.64 30.89 -49.01
C GLY A 218 25.17 30.97 -47.58
N MET A 219 26.42 30.50 -47.42
CA MET A 219 27.58 31.23 -46.87
C MET A 219 28.40 30.32 -45.95
N VAL A 220 29.47 29.81 -46.53
CA VAL A 220 30.53 29.03 -45.89
C VAL A 220 31.60 30.03 -45.43
N SER A 221 32.00 29.98 -44.17
CA SER A 221 33.28 30.52 -43.72
C SER A 221 34.15 29.37 -43.22
N GLU A 222 35.18 29.04 -43.99
CA GLU A 222 36.22 28.08 -43.62
C GLU A 222 37.16 28.69 -42.56
N SER A 223 37.44 27.94 -41.50
CA SER A 223 38.81 27.63 -41.00
C SER A 223 38.74 26.99 -39.62
N ASP A 224 39.10 25.71 -39.52
CA ASP A 224 40.34 25.25 -38.87
C ASP A 224 40.23 23.72 -38.65
N SER A 225 40.75 22.95 -39.61
CA SER A 225 40.77 21.49 -39.58
C SER A 225 42.00 20.99 -38.82
N ARG A 226 41.86 20.80 -37.50
CA ARG A 226 42.71 19.87 -36.74
C ARG A 226 41.98 18.54 -36.59
N PRO A 227 42.63 17.39 -36.83
CA PRO A 227 42.01 16.10 -36.61
C PRO A 227 41.73 15.95 -35.11
N ARG A 228 40.44 15.98 -34.72
CA ARG A 228 40.02 15.55 -33.39
C ARG A 228 40.41 14.10 -33.24
N THR A 229 41.43 13.87 -32.41
CA THR A 229 41.77 12.58 -31.85
C THR A 229 40.48 11.97 -31.31
N VAL A 230 40.14 10.76 -31.77
CA VAL A 230 39.04 9.97 -31.22
C VAL A 230 39.29 9.88 -29.72
N ALA A 231 38.50 10.62 -28.95
CA ALA A 231 38.52 10.52 -27.50
C ALA A 231 38.18 9.07 -27.16
N ALA A 232 39.03 8.45 -26.34
CA ALA A 232 38.81 7.11 -25.84
C ALA A 232 37.37 6.98 -25.28
N PRO A 233 36.71 5.82 -25.45
CA PRO A 233 35.42 5.59 -24.83
C PRO A 233 35.53 5.91 -23.34
N SER A 234 34.62 6.74 -22.84
CA SER A 234 34.50 7.07 -21.42
C SER A 234 34.53 5.77 -20.61
N PRO A 235 35.23 5.74 -19.46
CA PRO A 235 35.32 4.52 -18.66
C PRO A 235 33.92 4.07 -18.29
N VAL A 236 33.61 2.81 -18.63
CA VAL A 236 32.40 2.11 -18.20
C VAL A 236 32.32 2.24 -16.67
N ARG A 237 31.18 2.75 -16.18
CA ARG A 237 30.83 2.86 -14.75
C ARG A 237 31.21 1.56 -14.03
N GLU A 238 32.24 1.59 -13.19
CA GLU A 238 32.36 0.58 -12.15
C GLU A 238 31.24 0.86 -11.14
N PRO A 239 30.27 -0.07 -10.95
CA PRO A 239 29.25 0.13 -9.94
C PRO A 239 29.94 0.28 -8.59
N ALA A 240 29.53 1.28 -7.80
CA ALA A 240 29.92 1.36 -6.40
C ALA A 240 29.71 -0.04 -5.78
N ARG A 241 30.76 -0.60 -5.15
CA ARG A 241 30.67 -1.91 -4.48
C ARG A 241 29.41 -1.89 -3.61
N GLU A 242 28.48 -2.81 -3.87
CA GLU A 242 27.32 -2.98 -3.01
C GLU A 242 27.84 -3.16 -1.58
N PRO A 243 27.43 -2.30 -0.62
CA PRO A 243 27.78 -2.52 0.77
C PRO A 243 27.22 -3.89 1.17
N GLU A 244 28.05 -4.75 1.76
CA GLU A 244 27.60 -6.01 2.32
C GLU A 244 26.46 -5.72 3.29
N ILE A 245 25.23 -6.11 2.91
CA ILE A 245 24.07 -5.93 3.78
C ILE A 245 24.31 -6.83 4.99
N PRO A 246 24.39 -6.29 6.22
CA PRO A 246 24.67 -7.08 7.40
C PRO A 246 23.58 -8.15 7.55
N VAL A 247 24.02 -9.40 7.56
CA VAL A 247 23.13 -10.56 7.66
C VAL A 247 22.69 -10.68 9.12
N ARG A 248 21.37 -10.68 9.35
CA ARG A 248 20.82 -10.95 10.68
C ARG A 248 20.92 -12.45 10.97
N PRO A 249 21.29 -12.85 12.20
CA PRO A 249 21.26 -14.26 12.56
C PRO A 249 19.81 -14.76 12.57
N VAL A 250 19.63 -16.05 12.28
CA VAL A 250 18.30 -16.69 12.27
C VAL A 250 17.58 -16.53 13.62
N SER A 251 18.32 -16.48 14.74
CA SER A 251 17.77 -16.25 16.08
C SER A 251 17.14 -14.87 16.28
N GLU A 252 17.44 -13.90 15.43
CA GLU A 252 16.83 -12.57 15.45
C GLU A 252 15.61 -12.45 14.54
N LEU A 253 15.32 -13.48 13.73
CA LEU A 253 14.09 -13.51 12.94
C LEU A 253 12.89 -13.77 13.84
N VAL A 254 11.82 -13.02 13.63
CA VAL A 254 10.63 -13.07 14.48
C VAL A 254 9.44 -13.52 13.64
N GLY A 255 8.72 -14.54 14.10
CA GLY A 255 7.45 -14.96 13.50
C GLY A 255 7.57 -15.78 12.22
N VAL A 256 8.76 -16.31 11.91
CA VAL A 256 9.04 -17.10 10.71
C VAL A 256 9.72 -18.44 11.03
N ASP A 257 9.62 -18.91 12.27
CA ASP A 257 10.32 -20.11 12.77
C ASP A 257 10.03 -21.35 11.91
N SER A 258 8.77 -21.57 11.53
CA SER A 258 8.39 -22.72 10.68
C SER A 258 8.96 -22.63 9.26
N GLN A 259 8.99 -21.42 8.70
CA GLN A 259 9.53 -21.13 7.37
C GLN A 259 11.06 -21.31 7.36
N VAL A 260 11.73 -20.89 8.44
CA VAL A 260 13.16 -21.13 8.66
C VAL A 260 13.44 -22.63 8.62
N THR A 261 12.74 -23.42 9.43
CA THR A 261 12.94 -24.88 9.47
C THR A 261 12.78 -25.51 8.10
N LYS A 262 11.68 -25.21 7.40
CA LYS A 262 11.41 -25.74 6.05
C LYS A 262 12.50 -25.37 5.05
N LEU A 263 12.87 -24.09 4.98
CA LEU A 263 13.86 -23.64 4.00
C LEU A 263 15.25 -24.22 4.28
N THR A 264 15.66 -24.28 5.56
CA THR A 264 16.92 -24.91 5.97
C THR A 264 16.95 -26.38 5.56
N GLU A 265 15.90 -27.14 5.87
CA GLU A 265 15.79 -28.55 5.51
C GLU A 265 15.90 -28.76 3.99
N TRP A 266 15.15 -27.98 3.21
CA TRP A 266 15.17 -28.08 1.76
C TRP A 266 16.55 -27.79 1.17
N LEU A 267 17.21 -26.75 1.67
CA LEU A 267 18.57 -26.39 1.23
C LEU A 267 19.58 -27.49 1.60
N THR A 268 19.47 -28.06 2.80
CA THR A 268 20.38 -29.13 3.25
C THR A 268 20.22 -30.40 2.43
N ILE A 269 18.99 -30.86 2.21
CA ILE A 269 18.73 -32.06 1.42
C ILE A 269 19.21 -31.89 -0.02
N THR A 270 19.03 -30.71 -0.62
CA THR A 270 19.40 -30.49 -2.02
C THR A 270 20.90 -30.23 -2.21
N LEU A 271 21.50 -29.36 -1.40
CA LEU A 271 22.86 -28.88 -1.62
C LEU A 271 23.92 -29.68 -0.84
N ASP A 272 23.58 -30.18 0.35
CA ASP A 272 24.55 -30.86 1.23
C ASP A 272 24.43 -32.38 1.13
N GLU A 273 23.21 -32.90 0.95
CA GLU A 273 22.90 -34.34 0.91
C GLU A 273 22.21 -34.80 -0.41
N PRO A 274 22.69 -34.42 -1.60
CA PRO A 274 22.01 -34.71 -2.87
C PRO A 274 21.88 -36.22 -3.16
N GLU A 275 22.71 -37.06 -2.56
CA GLU A 275 22.66 -38.53 -2.70
C GLU A 275 21.38 -39.13 -2.10
N VAL A 276 20.79 -38.50 -1.07
CA VAL A 276 19.52 -38.94 -0.48
C VAL A 276 18.42 -38.86 -1.53
N LEU A 277 18.33 -37.73 -2.25
CA LEU A 277 17.37 -37.54 -3.33
C LEU A 277 17.63 -38.50 -4.49
N ARG A 278 18.89 -38.68 -4.89
CA ARG A 278 19.27 -39.61 -5.97
C ARG A 278 18.90 -41.05 -5.67
N THR A 279 19.10 -41.49 -4.43
CA THR A 279 18.75 -42.85 -3.97
C THR A 279 17.24 -43.10 -4.04
N LEU A 280 16.44 -42.06 -3.79
CA LEU A 280 14.98 -42.09 -3.88
C LEU A 280 14.45 -41.87 -5.32
N GLY A 281 15.33 -41.75 -6.32
CA GLY A 281 14.96 -41.52 -7.71
C GLY A 281 14.52 -40.08 -8.03
N ALA A 282 14.77 -39.14 -7.11
CA ALA A 282 14.51 -37.72 -7.30
C ALA A 282 15.74 -36.98 -7.83
N THR A 283 15.53 -35.96 -8.65
CA THR A 283 16.59 -35.04 -9.05
C THR A 283 16.84 -34.04 -7.92
N PRO A 284 18.11 -33.78 -7.53
CA PRO A 284 18.44 -32.84 -6.47
C PRO A 284 18.32 -31.40 -6.96
N ARG A 285 17.11 -30.99 -7.36
CA ARG A 285 16.80 -29.62 -7.77
C ARG A 285 16.04 -28.90 -6.66
N LEU A 286 16.20 -27.59 -6.57
CA LEU A 286 15.42 -26.77 -5.65
C LEU A 286 15.16 -25.41 -6.26
N GLY A 287 13.88 -25.10 -6.47
CA GLY A 287 13.43 -23.74 -6.69
C GLY A 287 12.33 -23.37 -5.69
N VAL A 288 12.54 -22.27 -4.98
CA VAL A 288 11.61 -21.79 -3.96
C VAL A 288 11.11 -20.41 -4.34
N LEU A 289 9.79 -20.24 -4.39
CA LEU A 289 9.16 -18.93 -4.45
C LEU A 289 8.76 -18.51 -3.03
N VAL A 290 9.31 -17.41 -2.54
CA VAL A 290 8.94 -16.81 -1.24
C VAL A 290 7.95 -15.68 -1.48
N THR A 291 6.74 -15.84 -0.99
CA THR A 291 5.63 -14.89 -1.15
C THR A 291 5.23 -14.28 0.18
N GLY A 292 4.48 -13.18 0.15
CA GLY A 292 4.11 -12.42 1.36
C GLY A 292 4.08 -10.92 1.11
N PRO A 293 3.59 -10.10 2.05
CA PRO A 293 3.38 -8.68 1.83
C PRO A 293 4.68 -7.93 1.49
N ALA A 294 4.55 -6.83 0.77
CA ALA A 294 5.64 -5.88 0.52
C ALA A 294 6.21 -5.41 1.87
N GLY A 295 7.54 -5.37 1.99
CA GLY A 295 8.20 -4.96 3.25
C GLY A 295 8.11 -5.98 4.41
N GLY A 296 7.52 -7.17 4.21
CA GLY A 296 7.45 -8.24 5.21
C GLY A 296 8.78 -8.90 5.61
N GLY A 297 9.90 -8.51 4.98
CA GLY A 297 11.23 -9.03 5.31
C GLY A 297 11.65 -10.29 4.54
N LYS A 298 10.98 -10.62 3.42
CA LYS A 298 11.27 -11.81 2.59
C LYS A 298 12.75 -11.96 2.23
N ALA A 299 13.37 -10.90 1.69
CA ALA A 299 14.79 -10.92 1.34
C ALA A 299 15.71 -11.07 2.57
N THR A 300 15.34 -10.46 3.70
CA THR A 300 16.07 -10.59 4.97
C THR A 300 16.01 -12.02 5.49
N PHE A 301 14.83 -12.64 5.45
CA PHE A 301 14.61 -14.05 5.81
C PHE A 301 15.54 -14.97 4.99
N VAL A 302 15.53 -14.84 3.66
CA VAL A 302 16.38 -15.68 2.80
C VAL A 302 17.87 -15.46 3.08
N ARG A 303 18.32 -14.20 3.18
CA ARG A 303 19.74 -13.88 3.49
C ARG A 303 20.19 -14.49 4.81
N SER A 304 19.33 -14.47 5.82
CA SER A 304 19.62 -14.99 7.16
C SER A 304 19.73 -16.52 7.16
N VAL A 305 18.81 -17.22 6.49
CA VAL A 305 18.84 -18.69 6.35
C VAL A 305 20.04 -19.14 5.50
N CYS A 306 20.41 -18.37 4.49
CA CYS A 306 21.53 -18.66 3.61
C CYS A 306 22.88 -18.10 4.11
N ALA A 307 22.98 -17.61 5.34
CA ALA A 307 24.18 -16.94 5.86
C ALA A 307 25.45 -17.80 5.81
N SER A 308 25.31 -19.13 5.92
CA SER A 308 26.41 -20.10 5.86
C SER A 308 26.78 -20.55 4.45
N ARG A 309 26.07 -20.06 3.42
CA ARG A 309 26.21 -20.48 2.02
C ARG A 309 26.67 -19.31 1.14
N THR A 310 27.30 -19.60 0.01
CA THR A 310 27.52 -18.55 -0.99
C THR A 310 26.19 -18.12 -1.58
N LEU A 311 25.88 -16.82 -1.44
CA LEU A 311 24.65 -16.21 -1.91
C LEU A 311 24.96 -15.19 -2.99
N VAL A 312 24.47 -15.42 -4.21
CA VAL A 312 24.50 -14.42 -5.28
C VAL A 312 23.11 -13.80 -5.35
N THR A 313 23.02 -12.48 -5.25
CA THR A 313 21.73 -11.77 -5.29
C THR A 313 21.57 -11.00 -6.61
N ILE A 314 20.36 -11.02 -7.16
CA ILE A 314 19.88 -10.17 -8.25
C ILE A 314 18.75 -9.32 -7.68
N ASP A 315 18.84 -8.00 -7.84
CA ASP A 315 17.72 -7.10 -7.57
C ASP A 315 16.77 -7.07 -8.77
N GLY A 316 15.60 -7.70 -8.64
CA GLY A 316 14.60 -7.79 -9.70
C GLY A 316 14.22 -6.44 -10.30
N PRO A 317 13.89 -5.41 -9.50
CA PRO A 317 13.55 -4.09 -10.01
C PRO A 317 14.68 -3.43 -10.80
N THR A 318 15.89 -3.35 -10.25
CA THR A 318 17.04 -2.75 -10.95
C THR A 318 17.34 -3.48 -12.26
N VAL A 319 17.38 -4.82 -12.24
CA VAL A 319 17.73 -5.61 -13.44
C VAL A 319 16.57 -5.66 -14.45
N GLY A 320 15.33 -5.70 -13.98
CA GLY A 320 14.11 -5.59 -14.78
C GLY A 320 14.06 -4.31 -15.60
N ALA A 321 14.48 -3.19 -15.02
CA ALA A 321 14.50 -1.87 -15.67
C ALA A 321 15.64 -1.68 -16.71
N THR A 322 16.55 -2.65 -16.87
CA THR A 322 17.60 -2.61 -17.89
C THR A 322 17.11 -3.07 -19.26
N GLU A 323 17.84 -2.74 -20.32
CA GLU A 323 17.56 -3.24 -21.67
C GLU A 323 17.59 -4.78 -21.72
N ALA A 324 16.73 -5.38 -22.54
CA ALA A 324 16.54 -6.83 -22.63
C ALA A 324 17.84 -7.64 -22.74
N ASN A 325 18.78 -7.23 -23.59
CA ASN A 325 20.07 -7.93 -23.75
C ASN A 325 20.97 -7.83 -22.52
N THR A 326 20.98 -6.68 -21.86
CA THR A 326 21.73 -6.46 -20.61
C THR A 326 21.11 -7.29 -19.50
N ARG A 327 19.77 -7.28 -19.38
CA ARG A 327 18.99 -8.08 -18.44
C ARG A 327 19.32 -9.57 -18.55
N LEU A 328 19.28 -10.13 -19.75
CA LEU A 328 19.63 -11.54 -19.99
C LEU A 328 21.08 -11.85 -19.60
N ARG A 329 22.04 -11.01 -20.01
CA ARG A 329 23.46 -11.19 -19.67
C ARG A 329 23.70 -11.14 -18.16
N THR A 330 23.07 -10.20 -17.45
CA THR A 330 23.18 -10.08 -16.00
C THR A 330 22.68 -11.34 -15.28
N VAL A 331 21.57 -11.92 -15.75
CA VAL A 331 21.07 -13.20 -15.21
C VAL A 331 22.03 -14.34 -15.52
N ALA A 332 22.49 -14.48 -16.76
CA ALA A 332 23.44 -15.52 -17.14
C ALA A 332 24.76 -15.45 -16.35
N ASP A 333 25.31 -14.24 -16.17
CA ASP A 333 26.51 -14.02 -15.38
C ASP A 333 26.30 -14.38 -13.91
N ALA A 334 25.12 -14.06 -13.34
CA ALA A 334 24.78 -14.43 -11.97
C ALA A 334 24.63 -15.94 -11.79
N VAL A 335 23.99 -16.64 -12.74
CA VAL A 335 23.90 -18.10 -12.77
C VAL A 335 25.31 -18.71 -12.84
N ALA A 336 26.17 -18.21 -13.73
CA ALA A 336 27.55 -18.68 -13.88
C ALA A 336 28.38 -18.49 -12.59
N ARG A 337 28.29 -17.32 -11.95
CA ARG A 337 28.97 -17.04 -10.67
C ARG A 337 28.48 -17.96 -9.55
N THR A 338 27.17 -18.17 -9.48
CA THR A 338 26.58 -19.05 -8.46
C THR A 338 27.01 -20.50 -8.68
N ARG A 339 27.08 -20.94 -9.94
CA ARG A 339 27.53 -22.28 -10.31
C ARG A 339 29.00 -22.52 -9.94
N ALA A 340 29.85 -21.52 -10.12
CA ALA A 340 31.26 -21.60 -9.79
C ALA A 340 31.49 -21.77 -8.28
N ALA A 341 30.63 -21.18 -7.45
CA ALA A 341 30.74 -21.24 -5.99
C ALA A 341 29.94 -22.37 -5.33
N ALA A 342 28.97 -22.98 -6.05
CA ALA A 342 27.97 -23.92 -5.52
C ALA A 342 27.20 -23.34 -4.32
N GLY A 343 26.00 -22.82 -4.55
CA GLY A 343 25.29 -22.07 -3.53
C GLY A 343 23.87 -21.67 -3.94
N VAL A 344 23.46 -20.50 -3.51
CA VAL A 344 22.08 -20.01 -3.67
C VAL A 344 22.06 -18.78 -4.58
N LEU A 345 21.19 -18.82 -5.58
CA LEU A 345 20.83 -17.66 -6.38
C LEU A 345 19.54 -17.05 -5.82
N LEU A 346 19.63 -15.85 -5.27
CA LEU A 346 18.48 -15.09 -4.77
C LEU A 346 18.07 -14.02 -5.78
N ILE A 347 16.82 -14.04 -6.24
CA ILE A 347 16.24 -12.96 -7.03
C ILE A 347 15.19 -12.24 -6.16
N THR A 348 15.46 -10.99 -5.77
CA THR A 348 14.50 -10.20 -4.98
C THR A 348 13.47 -9.53 -5.88
N ASP A 349 12.21 -9.46 -5.41
CA ASP A 349 11.05 -8.90 -6.14
C ASP A 349 11.02 -9.28 -7.63
N VAL A 350 10.99 -10.60 -7.89
CA VAL A 350 11.16 -11.21 -9.22
C VAL A 350 10.06 -10.83 -10.21
N ASP A 351 8.91 -10.37 -9.74
CA ASP A 351 7.81 -9.85 -10.56
C ASP A 351 8.23 -8.64 -11.41
N ALA A 352 9.20 -7.84 -10.95
CA ALA A 352 9.76 -6.75 -11.75
C ALA A 352 10.73 -7.23 -12.84
N LEU A 353 11.34 -8.41 -12.68
CA LEU A 353 12.22 -9.03 -13.68
C LEU A 353 11.43 -9.87 -14.70
N LEU A 354 10.41 -10.57 -14.23
CA LEU A 354 9.59 -11.52 -14.97
C LEU A 354 8.10 -11.19 -14.72
N PRO A 355 7.56 -10.13 -15.36
CA PRO A 355 6.17 -9.74 -15.17
C PRO A 355 5.18 -10.75 -15.78
N ALA A 356 3.93 -10.71 -15.33
CA ALA A 356 2.85 -11.58 -15.78
C ALA A 356 2.54 -11.46 -17.27
N GLU A 357 2.81 -10.30 -17.87
CA GLU A 357 2.83 -10.10 -19.33
C GLU A 357 4.27 -10.31 -19.83
N PRO A 358 4.62 -11.49 -20.34
CA PRO A 358 6.01 -11.82 -20.62
C PRO A 358 6.52 -11.15 -21.90
N GLU A 359 7.68 -10.51 -21.80
CA GLU A 359 8.48 -10.11 -22.96
C GLU A 359 9.18 -11.32 -23.62
N PRO A 360 9.58 -11.26 -24.90
CA PRO A 360 10.30 -12.35 -25.57
C PRO A 360 11.56 -12.82 -24.83
N VAL A 361 12.28 -11.89 -24.18
CA VAL A 361 13.50 -12.20 -23.42
C VAL A 361 13.21 -13.00 -22.14
N ALA A 362 11.99 -12.93 -21.59
CA ALA A 362 11.61 -13.70 -20.40
C ALA A 362 11.75 -15.22 -20.65
N ALA A 363 11.47 -15.69 -21.87
CA ALA A 363 11.66 -17.10 -22.23
C ALA A 363 13.13 -17.54 -22.13
N LEU A 364 14.06 -16.68 -22.57
CA LEU A 364 15.50 -16.96 -22.49
C LEU A 364 16.01 -16.90 -21.04
N ILE A 365 15.53 -15.95 -20.26
CA ILE A 365 15.85 -15.83 -18.82
C ILE A 365 15.38 -17.08 -18.07
N LEU A 366 14.15 -17.53 -18.31
CA LEU A 366 13.61 -18.74 -17.68
C LEU A 366 14.38 -20.00 -18.09
N ASP A 367 14.85 -20.09 -19.33
CA ASP A 367 15.67 -21.22 -19.79
C ASP A 367 17.05 -21.24 -19.13
N GLU A 368 17.68 -20.06 -18.99
CA GLU A 368 18.95 -19.90 -18.28
C GLU A 368 18.82 -20.31 -16.80
N LEU A 369 17.76 -19.87 -16.13
CA LEU A 369 17.47 -20.25 -14.74
C LEU A 369 17.22 -21.77 -14.61
N ARG A 370 16.46 -22.35 -15.54
CA ARG A 370 16.13 -23.79 -15.55
C ARG A 370 17.38 -24.63 -15.75
N SER A 371 18.22 -24.24 -16.70
CA SER A 371 19.52 -24.87 -16.95
C SER A 371 20.45 -24.75 -15.74
N GLY A 372 20.44 -23.59 -15.07
CA GLY A 372 21.25 -23.32 -13.89
C GLY A 372 20.99 -24.25 -12.71
N ILE A 373 19.73 -24.58 -12.42
CA ILE A 373 19.36 -25.42 -11.27
C ILE A 373 19.32 -26.93 -11.58
N ALA A 374 19.49 -27.33 -12.84
CA ALA A 374 19.26 -28.71 -13.29
C ALA A 374 20.24 -29.73 -12.68
N ASP A 375 21.48 -29.33 -12.37
CA ASP A 375 22.53 -30.23 -11.87
C ASP A 375 22.56 -30.36 -10.33
N GLY A 376 21.72 -29.58 -9.64
CA GLY A 376 21.63 -29.58 -8.18
C GLY A 376 22.78 -28.93 -7.43
N ARG A 377 23.66 -28.21 -8.13
CA ARG A 377 24.72 -27.41 -7.49
C ARG A 377 24.25 -26.03 -7.05
N ILE A 378 23.10 -25.60 -7.55
CA ILE A 378 22.52 -24.29 -7.31
C ILE A 378 21.08 -24.47 -6.85
N ALA A 379 20.71 -23.75 -5.79
CA ALA A 379 19.31 -23.56 -5.42
C ALA A 379 18.84 -22.17 -5.88
N LEU A 380 17.68 -22.09 -6.52
CA LEU A 380 17.03 -20.83 -6.88
C LEU A 380 16.03 -20.44 -5.78
N ILE A 381 16.16 -19.23 -5.26
CA ILE A 381 15.15 -18.63 -4.38
C ILE A 381 14.72 -17.30 -4.99
N ALA A 382 13.43 -17.16 -5.27
CA ALA A 382 12.86 -15.91 -5.78
C ALA A 382 11.88 -15.35 -4.75
N THR A 383 11.85 -14.04 -4.54
CA THR A 383 10.85 -13.40 -3.66
C THR A 383 9.89 -12.55 -4.47
N THR A 384 8.61 -12.51 -4.12
CA THR A 384 7.65 -11.58 -4.72
C THR A 384 6.61 -11.14 -3.70
N ALA A 385 6.15 -9.88 -3.79
CA ALA A 385 5.02 -9.41 -2.99
C ALA A 385 3.66 -9.72 -3.64
N GLU A 386 3.64 -9.76 -4.96
CA GLU A 386 2.43 -9.90 -5.76
C GLU A 386 2.58 -11.08 -6.70
N PRO A 387 2.33 -12.31 -6.21
CA PRO A 387 2.49 -13.51 -7.02
C PRO A 387 1.69 -13.40 -8.33
N VAL A 388 0.54 -12.75 -8.33
CA VAL A 388 -0.29 -12.69 -9.54
C VAL A 388 0.33 -11.87 -10.68
N ARG A 389 1.23 -10.92 -10.36
CA ARG A 389 1.97 -10.11 -11.35
C ARG A 389 3.25 -10.77 -11.86
N LEU A 390 3.53 -11.99 -11.44
CA LEU A 390 4.70 -12.78 -11.85
C LEU A 390 4.36 -13.66 -13.06
N ASP A 391 5.33 -13.83 -13.96
CA ASP A 391 5.26 -14.81 -15.06
C ASP A 391 4.93 -16.21 -14.51
N ALA A 392 3.79 -16.76 -14.93
CA ALA A 392 3.29 -18.04 -14.44
C ALA A 392 4.27 -19.20 -14.70
N ARG A 393 5.14 -19.10 -15.71
CA ARG A 393 6.13 -20.13 -16.05
C ARG A 393 7.24 -20.26 -15.00
N LEU A 394 7.44 -19.26 -14.14
CA LEU A 394 8.41 -19.38 -13.04
C LEU A 394 7.94 -20.39 -11.99
N ARG A 395 6.62 -20.55 -11.81
CA ARG A 395 6.02 -21.57 -10.92
C ARG A 395 5.86 -22.94 -11.56
N ASP A 396 6.42 -23.13 -12.74
CA ASP A 396 6.46 -24.45 -13.34
C ASP A 396 7.28 -25.39 -12.43
N PRO A 397 6.88 -26.66 -12.24
CA PRO A 397 7.64 -27.62 -11.43
C PRO A 397 9.10 -27.84 -11.89
N SER A 398 9.48 -27.39 -13.09
CA SER A 398 10.86 -27.39 -13.57
C SER A 398 11.72 -26.23 -13.05
N LEU A 399 11.10 -25.19 -12.48
CA LEU A 399 11.75 -23.99 -11.93
C LEU A 399 11.49 -23.88 -10.42
N CYS A 400 10.42 -23.21 -10.00
CA CYS A 400 10.02 -23.10 -8.61
C CYS A 400 8.94 -24.15 -8.29
N ASP A 401 9.37 -25.30 -7.76
CA ASP A 401 8.49 -26.40 -7.37
C ASP A 401 7.89 -26.24 -5.95
N ARG A 402 8.42 -25.29 -5.16
CA ARG A 402 8.00 -25.05 -3.78
C ARG A 402 7.67 -23.58 -3.55
N GLU A 403 6.69 -23.34 -2.68
CA GLU A 403 6.30 -22.00 -2.25
C GLU A 403 6.41 -21.88 -0.72
N LEU A 404 6.94 -20.75 -0.24
CA LEU A 404 6.98 -20.39 1.17
C LEU A 404 6.31 -19.04 1.36
N VAL A 405 5.33 -19.00 2.26
CA VAL A 405 4.57 -17.79 2.53
C VAL A 405 5.02 -17.18 3.86
N ILE A 406 5.35 -15.90 3.82
CA ILE A 406 5.56 -15.05 5.00
C ILE A 406 4.31 -14.20 5.17
N GLY A 407 3.53 -14.47 6.22
CA GLY A 407 2.28 -13.77 6.51
C GLY A 407 2.48 -12.36 7.08
N LEU A 408 1.37 -11.65 7.28
CA LEU A 408 1.34 -10.40 8.03
C LEU A 408 1.57 -10.66 9.52
N PRO A 409 2.37 -9.84 10.22
CA PRO A 409 2.62 -10.04 11.64
C PRO A 409 1.40 -9.62 12.48
N ASP A 410 0.99 -10.48 13.41
CA ASP A 410 0.00 -10.16 14.44
C ASP A 410 0.55 -9.16 15.48
N ALA A 411 -0.29 -8.70 16.41
CA ALA A 411 0.13 -7.71 17.41
C ALA A 411 1.31 -8.20 18.28
N ALA A 412 1.31 -9.47 18.69
CA ALA A 412 2.39 -10.04 19.49
C ALA A 412 3.72 -10.11 18.70
N THR A 413 3.66 -10.49 17.42
CA THR A 413 4.80 -10.53 16.52
C THR A 413 5.31 -9.13 16.19
N ARG A 414 4.43 -8.14 16.01
CA ARG A 414 4.83 -6.73 15.85
C ARG A 414 5.56 -6.19 17.08
N ALA A 415 5.12 -6.50 18.29
CA ALA A 415 5.81 -6.12 19.52
C ALA A 415 7.22 -6.73 19.60
N ARG A 416 7.34 -8.03 19.26
CA ARG A 416 8.65 -8.72 19.19
C ARG A 416 9.55 -8.15 18.09
N LEU A 417 9.00 -7.82 16.92
CA LEU A 417 9.72 -7.16 15.83
C LEU A 417 10.25 -5.79 16.25
N LEU A 418 9.42 -4.98 16.92
CA LEU A 418 9.85 -3.68 17.48
C LEU A 418 10.97 -3.87 18.49
N SER A 419 10.86 -4.86 19.38
CA SER A 419 11.91 -5.20 20.35
C SER A 419 13.22 -5.58 19.65
N ALA A 420 13.17 -6.41 18.61
CA ALA A 420 14.34 -6.81 17.82
C ALA A 420 14.95 -5.65 17.02
N ILE A 421 14.13 -4.72 16.52
CA ILE A 421 14.58 -3.52 15.82
C ILE A 421 15.26 -2.53 16.78
N LEU A 422 14.72 -2.39 17.99
CA LEU A 422 15.16 -1.42 19.00
C LEU A 422 16.21 -1.97 19.96
N SER A 423 16.67 -3.21 19.79
CA SER A 423 17.58 -3.90 20.72
C SER A 423 18.89 -3.15 21.03
N ASN A 424 19.39 -2.37 20.07
CA ASN A 424 20.61 -1.58 20.20
C ASN A 424 20.34 -0.06 20.28
N VAL A 425 19.10 0.34 20.57
CA VAL A 425 18.69 1.74 20.67
C VAL A 425 18.64 2.14 22.15
N PRO A 426 19.29 3.23 22.57
CA PRO A 426 19.15 3.76 23.93
C PRO A 426 17.70 4.11 24.22
N THR A 427 17.13 3.56 25.29
CA THR A 427 15.74 3.84 25.73
C THR A 427 15.71 4.51 27.10
N ASP A 428 14.70 5.34 27.33
CA ASP A 428 14.39 5.93 28.62
C ASP A 428 13.39 5.00 29.34
N GLY A 429 13.93 4.01 30.05
CA GLY A 429 13.16 2.96 30.70
C GLY A 429 12.62 1.89 29.74
N ASP A 430 11.61 1.16 30.21
CA ASP A 430 10.92 0.11 29.44
C ASP A 430 9.89 0.73 28.51
N LEU A 431 10.03 0.44 27.21
CA LEU A 431 9.07 0.88 26.19
C LEU A 431 7.84 -0.01 26.21
N ASP A 432 6.65 0.59 26.17
CA ASP A 432 5.39 -0.15 26.03
C ASP A 432 5.15 -0.53 24.56
N LEU A 433 5.91 -1.53 24.10
CA LEU A 433 5.84 -2.03 22.73
C LEU A 433 4.53 -2.76 22.43
N THR A 434 3.84 -3.28 23.44
CA THR A 434 2.55 -3.95 23.28
C THR A 434 1.48 -2.92 22.89
N SER A 435 1.44 -1.77 23.56
CA SER A 435 0.54 -0.67 23.20
C SER A 435 0.82 -0.15 21.79
N VAL A 436 2.09 0.10 21.44
CA VAL A 436 2.47 0.52 20.07
C VAL A 436 2.09 -0.53 19.03
N ALA A 437 2.26 -1.82 19.32
CA ALA A 437 1.89 -2.90 18.43
C ALA A 437 0.38 -3.01 18.20
N SER A 438 -0.44 -2.75 19.22
CA SER A 438 -1.91 -2.73 19.09
C SER A 438 -2.41 -1.60 18.17
N ARG A 439 -1.66 -0.49 18.11
CA ARG A 439 -1.94 0.69 17.28
C ARG A 439 -1.35 0.62 15.87
N THR A 440 -0.75 -0.51 15.49
CA THR A 440 -0.10 -0.72 14.19
C THR A 440 -0.69 -1.89 13.38
N PRO A 441 -2.02 -2.05 13.27
CA PRO A 441 -2.60 -3.11 12.46
C PRO A 441 -2.16 -2.96 10.99
N GLY A 442 -1.75 -4.08 10.39
CA GLY A 442 -1.25 -4.12 9.00
C GLY A 442 0.19 -3.63 8.81
N PHE A 443 0.88 -3.15 9.85
CA PHE A 443 2.29 -2.77 9.72
C PHE A 443 3.16 -4.01 9.51
N VAL A 444 4.03 -3.97 8.51
CA VAL A 444 5.06 -4.99 8.27
C VAL A 444 6.38 -4.63 8.95
N ALA A 445 7.35 -5.54 8.94
CA ALA A 445 8.68 -5.29 9.50
C ALA A 445 9.36 -4.03 8.92
N GLY A 446 9.17 -3.76 7.63
CA GLY A 446 9.64 -2.53 6.98
C GLY A 446 9.03 -1.25 7.56
N ASP A 447 7.73 -1.26 7.85
CA ASP A 447 7.00 -0.13 8.43
C ASP A 447 7.43 0.10 9.88
N LEU A 448 7.54 -0.96 10.68
CA LEU A 448 8.03 -0.89 12.05
C LEU A 448 9.46 -0.36 12.12
N ALA A 449 10.30 -0.72 11.16
CA ALA A 449 11.64 -0.16 11.05
C ALA A 449 11.61 1.34 10.67
N ALA A 450 10.65 1.77 9.85
CA ALA A 450 10.44 3.18 9.54
C ALA A 450 9.92 3.95 10.76
N LEU A 451 8.99 3.37 11.52
CA LEU A 451 8.49 3.88 12.80
C LEU A 451 9.62 4.06 13.81
N ALA A 452 10.50 3.08 13.97
CA ALA A 452 11.65 3.15 14.87
C ALA A 452 12.64 4.26 14.45
N ARG A 453 12.91 4.40 13.14
CA ARG A 453 13.75 5.49 12.63
C ARG A 453 13.13 6.86 12.92
N GLU A 454 11.82 6.97 12.78
CA GLU A 454 11.10 8.20 13.05
C GLU A 454 11.12 8.58 14.52
N ALA A 455 10.83 7.61 15.38
CA ALA A 455 10.88 7.81 16.82
C ALA A 455 12.31 8.21 17.28
N ALA A 456 13.35 7.63 16.70
CA ALA A 456 14.73 7.99 16.99
C ALA A 456 15.06 9.44 16.59
N LEU A 457 14.49 9.96 15.49
CA LEU A 457 14.64 11.37 15.12
C LEU A 457 13.98 12.29 16.13
N ARG A 458 12.75 11.96 16.57
CA ARG A 458 12.05 12.72 17.61
C ARG A 458 12.84 12.75 18.91
N ALA A 459 13.39 11.61 19.33
CA ALA A 459 14.27 11.52 20.49
C ALA A 459 15.54 12.37 20.33
N ALA A 460 16.16 12.36 19.15
CA ALA A 460 17.33 13.18 18.86
C ALA A 460 17.02 14.70 18.90
N THR A 461 15.90 15.12 18.32
CA THR A 461 15.47 16.52 18.31
C THR A 461 15.16 17.01 19.73
N ARG A 462 14.47 16.20 20.54
CA ARG A 462 14.28 16.49 21.97
C ARG A 462 15.62 16.63 22.71
N ALA A 463 16.50 15.64 22.55
CA ALA A 463 17.79 15.64 23.22
C ALA A 463 18.66 16.84 22.84
N SER A 464 18.57 17.32 21.60
CA SER A 464 19.23 18.55 21.16
C SER A 464 18.71 19.79 21.86
N ALA A 465 17.38 19.93 21.95
CA ALA A 465 16.74 21.08 22.59
C ALA A 465 17.07 21.12 24.09
N GLU A 466 17.09 19.96 24.73
CA GLU A 466 17.38 19.79 26.16
C GLU A 466 18.89 19.71 26.49
N LYS A 467 19.76 19.63 25.47
CA LYS A 467 21.21 19.36 25.60
C LYS A 467 21.51 18.10 26.42
N SER A 468 20.70 17.05 26.23
CA SER A 468 20.79 15.77 26.93
C SER A 468 21.26 14.64 26.00
N ALA A 469 21.53 13.46 26.56
CA ALA A 469 21.84 12.28 25.76
C ALA A 469 20.56 11.74 25.10
N PRO A 470 20.60 11.34 23.82
CA PRO A 470 19.39 10.89 23.13
C PRO A 470 18.96 9.52 23.64
N SER A 471 17.71 9.45 24.10
CA SER A 471 17.05 8.24 24.60
C SER A 471 15.62 8.18 24.10
N LEU A 472 15.20 7.01 23.63
CA LEU A 472 13.89 6.78 23.04
C LEU A 472 12.82 6.60 24.13
N ARG A 473 11.67 7.25 23.97
CA ARG A 473 10.49 7.11 24.84
C ARG A 473 9.32 6.46 24.08
N THR A 474 8.37 5.89 24.81
CA THR A 474 7.11 5.40 24.21
C THR A 474 6.37 6.51 23.45
N GLU A 475 6.42 7.75 23.94
CA GLU A 475 5.85 8.93 23.30
C GLU A 475 6.44 9.21 21.91
N ASP A 476 7.72 8.91 21.68
CA ASP A 476 8.36 9.08 20.37
C ASP A 476 7.80 8.09 19.35
N LEU A 477 7.60 6.83 19.78
CA LEU A 477 6.99 5.78 18.96
C LEU A 477 5.53 6.09 18.67
N VAL A 478 4.79 6.58 19.67
CA VAL A 478 3.39 6.99 19.50
C VAL A 478 3.29 8.16 18.53
N GLY A 479 4.10 9.21 18.70
CA GLY A 479 4.08 10.35 17.80
C GLY A 479 4.57 10.00 16.39
N ALA A 480 5.45 9.01 16.24
CA ALA A 480 5.88 8.51 14.94
C ALA A 480 4.74 7.89 14.12
N LEU A 481 3.68 7.38 14.76
CA LEU A 481 2.49 6.84 14.08
C LEU A 481 1.75 7.92 13.28
N ASP A 482 1.84 9.18 13.72
CA ASP A 482 1.20 10.33 13.05
C ASP A 482 1.93 10.75 11.77
N VAL A 483 2.97 10.03 11.35
CA VAL A 483 3.80 10.37 10.18
C VAL A 483 4.07 9.15 9.29
N ILE A 484 4.14 7.96 9.87
CA ILE A 484 4.51 6.74 9.14
C ILE A 484 3.27 6.06 8.57
N ARG A 485 3.21 6.01 7.24
CA ARG A 485 2.21 5.24 6.48
C ARG A 485 2.64 3.76 6.38
N PRO A 486 1.76 2.79 6.68
CA PRO A 486 2.05 1.39 6.43
C PRO A 486 2.03 1.06 4.94
N VAL A 487 2.97 0.23 4.49
CA VAL A 487 3.14 -0.14 3.08
C VAL A 487 1.91 -0.87 2.53
N SER A 488 1.19 -1.64 3.34
CA SER A 488 -0.07 -2.29 2.92
C SER A 488 -1.14 -1.29 2.44
N ARG A 489 -1.06 -0.01 2.84
CA ARG A 489 -2.00 1.03 2.39
C ARG A 489 -1.59 1.71 1.08
N SER A 490 -0.49 1.30 0.45
CA SER A 490 0.11 2.04 -0.68
C SER A 490 -0.40 1.62 -2.06
N ASP A 491 -0.75 0.34 -2.25
CA ASP A 491 -1.07 -0.25 -3.57
C ASP A 491 -2.57 -0.49 -3.81
N SER A 492 -3.39 -0.35 -2.78
CA SER A 492 -4.83 -0.56 -2.89
C SER A 492 -5.58 0.54 -2.14
N PRO A 493 -6.78 0.95 -2.61
CA PRO A 493 -7.79 1.60 -1.78
C PRO A 493 -8.35 0.60 -0.76
N GLU A 494 -7.46 -0.22 -0.19
CA GLU A 494 -7.74 -1.06 0.94
C GLU A 494 -8.16 -0.12 2.04
N VAL A 495 -9.36 -0.41 2.48
CA VAL A 495 -10.04 0.26 3.54
C VAL A 495 -9.10 0.26 4.75
N ALA A 496 -8.55 1.43 5.06
CA ALA A 496 -7.93 1.64 6.35
C ALA A 496 -8.91 1.12 7.41
N LEU A 497 -8.48 0.15 8.20
CA LEU A 497 -9.02 -0.06 9.54
C LEU A 497 -8.79 1.26 10.26
N GLY A 498 -9.81 2.12 10.18
CA GLY A 498 -9.83 3.43 10.79
C GLY A 498 -10.05 3.30 12.28
N SER A 499 -9.77 4.40 12.97
CA SER A 499 -10.01 4.70 14.39
C SER A 499 -11.45 4.51 14.89
N ILE A 500 -12.36 4.00 14.05
CA ILE A 500 -13.79 3.87 14.32
C ILE A 500 -14.04 2.46 14.79
N THR A 501 -14.47 2.32 16.04
CA THR A 501 -14.82 1.05 16.65
C THR A 501 -16.32 0.80 16.54
N LEU A 502 -16.79 -0.42 16.82
CA LEU A 502 -18.22 -0.73 16.97
C LEU A 502 -18.95 0.19 17.95
N ALA A 503 -18.23 0.78 18.92
CA ALA A 503 -18.79 1.74 19.86
C ALA A 503 -19.14 3.08 19.20
N ASP A 504 -18.43 3.45 18.13
CA ASP A 504 -18.63 4.72 17.39
C ASP A 504 -19.72 4.63 16.31
N VAL A 505 -20.23 3.44 16.01
CA VAL A 505 -21.34 3.26 15.05
C VAL A 505 -22.65 3.63 15.77
N GLY A 506 -23.35 4.67 15.33
CA GLY A 506 -24.68 5.00 15.87
C GLY A 506 -25.69 3.87 15.64
N ASP A 507 -26.68 3.77 16.53
CA ASP A 507 -27.86 2.87 16.48
C ASP A 507 -27.83 1.76 15.42
N MET A 508 -27.59 0.54 15.90
CA MET A 508 -27.57 -0.72 15.15
C MET A 508 -27.45 -1.87 16.16
N VAL A 509 -28.11 -1.78 17.32
CA VAL A 509 -27.83 -2.65 18.49
C VAL A 509 -27.92 -4.13 18.12
N GLU A 510 -29.01 -4.52 17.46
CA GLU A 510 -29.24 -5.89 17.01
C GLU A 510 -28.22 -6.32 15.95
N THR A 511 -27.93 -5.47 14.97
CA THR A 511 -26.94 -5.72 13.92
C THR A 511 -25.54 -5.91 14.50
N LYS A 512 -25.11 -5.02 15.41
CA LYS A 512 -23.80 -5.09 16.08
C LYS A 512 -23.69 -6.35 16.92
N GLN A 513 -24.74 -6.68 17.67
CA GLN A 513 -24.77 -7.89 18.47
C GLN A 513 -24.65 -9.11 17.56
N ALA A 514 -25.49 -9.22 16.52
CA ALA A 514 -25.45 -10.33 15.59
C ALA A 514 -24.08 -10.50 14.91
N LEU A 515 -23.41 -9.40 14.53
CA LEU A 515 -22.07 -9.43 13.95
C LEU A 515 -20.99 -9.78 14.98
N THR A 516 -21.11 -9.30 16.22
CA THR A 516 -20.18 -9.64 17.30
C THR A 516 -20.24 -11.14 17.59
N GLU A 517 -21.44 -11.70 17.69
CA GLU A 517 -21.67 -13.12 17.96
C GLU A 517 -21.25 -14.01 16.78
N ALA A 518 -21.52 -13.58 15.55
CA ALA A 518 -21.24 -14.38 14.35
C ALA A 518 -19.80 -14.25 13.84
N VAL A 519 -19.10 -13.15 14.13
CA VAL A 519 -17.77 -12.86 13.58
C VAL A 519 -16.71 -12.75 14.67
N LEU A 520 -16.92 -11.90 15.69
CA LEU A 520 -15.87 -11.64 16.69
C LEU A 520 -15.69 -12.79 17.67
N TRP A 521 -16.78 -13.36 18.20
CA TRP A 521 -16.68 -14.43 19.19
C TRP A 521 -15.96 -15.69 18.69
N PRO A 522 -16.24 -16.20 17.46
CA PRO A 522 -15.48 -17.32 16.91
C PRO A 522 -13.97 -17.04 16.83
N LEU A 523 -13.59 -15.82 16.46
CA LEU A 523 -12.20 -15.42 16.25
C LEU A 523 -11.47 -15.09 17.57
N GLN A 524 -12.18 -14.55 18.57
CA GLN A 524 -11.61 -14.15 19.86
C GLN A 524 -11.64 -15.27 20.91
N HIS A 525 -12.56 -16.22 20.78
CA HIS A 525 -12.79 -17.28 21.77
C HIS A 525 -12.90 -18.69 21.16
N PRO A 526 -11.95 -19.12 20.29
CA PRO A 526 -12.03 -20.42 19.61
C PRO A 526 -12.08 -21.60 20.59
N ASP A 527 -11.33 -21.55 21.68
CA ASP A 527 -11.33 -22.58 22.74
C ASP A 527 -12.69 -22.78 23.39
N THR A 528 -13.49 -21.70 23.49
CA THR A 528 -14.82 -21.78 24.09
C THR A 528 -15.79 -22.50 23.15
N PHE A 529 -15.74 -22.23 21.84
CA PHE A 529 -16.53 -22.94 20.84
C PHE A 529 -16.15 -24.43 20.79
N ALA A 530 -14.85 -24.74 20.77
CA ALA A 530 -14.36 -26.11 20.79
C ALA A 530 -14.81 -26.88 22.05
N ARG A 531 -14.73 -26.26 23.22
CA ARG A 531 -15.16 -26.87 24.50
C ARG A 531 -16.67 -27.09 24.57
N LEU A 532 -17.47 -26.18 24.00
CA LEU A 532 -18.92 -26.28 23.99
C LEU A 532 -19.46 -27.19 22.87
N GLY A 533 -18.60 -27.61 21.93
CA GLY A 533 -19.01 -28.45 20.80
C GLY A 533 -19.97 -27.73 19.83
N VAL A 534 -19.85 -26.40 19.75
CA VAL A 534 -20.67 -25.57 18.86
C VAL A 534 -19.83 -25.21 17.63
N ASP A 535 -20.36 -25.51 16.44
CA ASP A 535 -19.72 -25.11 15.20
C ASP A 535 -19.90 -23.59 14.99
N PRO A 536 -18.82 -22.82 14.79
CA PRO A 536 -18.92 -21.42 14.46
C PRO A 536 -19.52 -21.23 13.06
N PRO A 537 -20.30 -20.16 12.83
CA PRO A 537 -20.88 -19.91 11.52
C PRO A 537 -19.77 -19.66 10.48
N ARG A 538 -19.87 -20.29 9.31
CA ARG A 538 -18.86 -20.20 8.25
C ARG A 538 -18.88 -18.86 7.53
N GLY A 539 -20.04 -18.23 7.46
CA GLY A 539 -20.19 -16.96 6.80
C GLY A 539 -21.49 -16.22 7.08
N VAL A 540 -21.40 -14.90 6.93
CA VAL A 540 -22.47 -13.94 7.23
C VAL A 540 -22.79 -13.15 5.97
N LEU A 541 -24.07 -12.97 5.64
CA LEU A 541 -24.52 -12.06 4.60
C LEU A 541 -25.21 -10.85 5.23
N LEU A 542 -24.61 -9.67 5.06
CA LEU A 542 -25.22 -8.39 5.37
C LEU A 542 -26.02 -7.91 4.15
N PHE A 543 -27.28 -7.55 4.38
CA PHE A 543 -28.11 -6.96 3.34
C PHE A 543 -28.95 -5.83 3.90
N GLY A 544 -29.26 -4.86 3.06
CA GLY A 544 -30.02 -3.69 3.46
C GLY A 544 -29.97 -2.60 2.39
N PRO A 545 -30.70 -1.49 2.57
CA PRO A 545 -30.76 -0.43 1.58
C PRO A 545 -29.38 0.18 1.30
N PRO A 546 -29.15 0.74 0.09
CA PRO A 546 -27.89 1.42 -0.22
C PRO A 546 -27.67 2.61 0.73
N GLY A 547 -26.40 2.89 1.05
CA GLY A 547 -26.06 4.03 1.91
C GLY A 547 -26.33 3.85 3.41
N CYS A 548 -26.89 2.73 3.88
CA CYS A 548 -27.14 2.48 5.31
C CYS A 548 -25.93 1.95 6.10
N GLY A 549 -24.71 2.13 5.61
CA GLY A 549 -23.50 1.83 6.40
C GLY A 549 -23.10 0.34 6.48
N LYS A 550 -23.52 -0.55 5.58
CA LYS A 550 -23.05 -1.96 5.53
C LYS A 550 -21.52 -2.06 5.50
N THR A 551 -20.89 -1.37 4.56
CA THR A 551 -19.42 -1.30 4.48
C THR A 551 -18.80 -0.60 5.69
N PHE A 552 -19.53 0.31 6.34
CA PHE A 552 -19.06 1.05 7.51
C PHE A 552 -19.06 0.19 8.78
N VAL A 553 -20.14 -0.57 9.05
CA VAL A 553 -20.22 -1.46 10.21
C VAL A 553 -19.19 -2.58 10.14
N VAL A 554 -18.90 -3.10 8.95
CA VAL A 554 -17.85 -4.11 8.74
C VAL A 554 -16.47 -3.57 9.08
N ARG A 555 -16.21 -2.31 8.74
CA ARG A 555 -14.95 -1.62 9.11
C ARG A 555 -14.81 -1.48 10.62
N ALA A 556 -15.88 -1.03 11.26
CA ALA A 556 -15.92 -0.85 12.70
C ALA A 556 -15.77 -2.19 13.44
N LEU A 557 -16.42 -3.24 12.95
CA LEU A 557 -16.30 -4.62 13.43
C LEU A 557 -14.86 -5.10 13.39
N ALA A 558 -14.20 -4.92 12.25
CA ALA A 558 -12.83 -5.36 12.09
C ALA A 558 -11.82 -4.55 12.93
N ALA A 559 -12.04 -3.24 13.08
CA ALA A 559 -11.23 -2.39 13.95
C ALA A 559 -11.39 -2.81 15.43
N SER A 560 -12.62 -3.07 15.88
CA SER A 560 -12.90 -3.59 17.22
C SER A 560 -12.31 -4.97 17.47
N GLY A 561 -12.33 -5.83 16.45
CA GLY A 561 -11.80 -7.19 16.52
C GLY A 561 -10.28 -7.29 16.38
N GLN A 562 -9.60 -6.20 15.98
CA GLN A 562 -8.18 -6.19 15.60
C GLN A 562 -7.83 -7.28 14.56
N LEU A 563 -8.77 -7.56 13.66
CA LEU A 563 -8.67 -8.63 12.67
C LEU A 563 -7.91 -8.16 11.42
N SER A 564 -7.23 -9.07 10.74
CA SER A 564 -6.78 -8.81 9.37
C SER A 564 -8.01 -8.84 8.43
N VAL A 565 -8.17 -7.85 7.56
CA VAL A 565 -9.33 -7.76 6.66
C VAL A 565 -8.90 -7.82 5.22
N HIS A 566 -9.47 -8.76 4.47
CA HIS A 566 -9.32 -8.86 3.03
C HIS A 566 -10.59 -8.38 2.37
N THR A 567 -10.58 -7.17 1.82
CA THR A 567 -11.77 -6.57 1.20
C THR A 567 -11.71 -6.71 -0.31
N VAL A 568 -12.80 -7.19 -0.92
CA VAL A 568 -12.96 -7.27 -2.37
C VAL A 568 -14.34 -6.76 -2.75
N LYS A 569 -14.41 -5.89 -3.76
CA LYS A 569 -15.69 -5.52 -4.38
C LYS A 569 -15.99 -6.43 -5.57
N GLY A 570 -17.22 -6.90 -5.68
CA GLY A 570 -17.66 -7.83 -6.72
C GLY A 570 -17.35 -7.34 -8.13
N ALA A 571 -17.62 -6.06 -8.42
CA ALA A 571 -17.31 -5.46 -9.73
C ALA A 571 -15.81 -5.43 -10.04
N GLU A 572 -14.96 -5.09 -9.05
CA GLU A 572 -13.51 -4.99 -9.26
C GLU A 572 -12.86 -6.34 -9.58
N LEU A 573 -13.39 -7.44 -9.01
CA LEU A 573 -12.86 -8.79 -9.26
C LEU A 573 -13.23 -9.32 -10.66
N MET A 574 -14.33 -8.83 -11.23
CA MET A 574 -14.76 -9.18 -12.58
C MET A 574 -14.00 -8.38 -13.64
N ASP A 575 -13.75 -7.09 -13.42
CA ASP A 575 -13.16 -6.18 -14.42
C ASP A 575 -11.62 -6.25 -14.50
N LYS A 576 -10.92 -6.31 -13.35
CA LYS A 576 -9.45 -6.31 -13.32
C LYS A 576 -8.81 -7.59 -13.87
N TRP A 577 -9.59 -8.66 -14.02
CA TRP A 577 -9.08 -10.03 -14.22
C TRP A 577 -9.76 -10.75 -15.39
N VAL A 578 -9.79 -10.13 -16.57
CA VAL A 578 -10.28 -10.78 -17.79
C VAL A 578 -9.47 -12.07 -18.04
N GLY A 579 -10.07 -13.23 -17.73
CA GLY A 579 -9.49 -14.56 -17.93
C GLY A 579 -8.85 -15.23 -16.69
N SER A 580 -8.84 -14.61 -15.51
CA SER A 580 -8.26 -15.20 -14.27
C SER A 580 -9.05 -14.99 -12.97
N SER A 581 -10.30 -14.52 -13.03
CA SER A 581 -11.14 -14.25 -11.84
C SER A 581 -11.31 -15.45 -10.89
N GLU A 582 -11.34 -16.69 -11.39
CA GLU A 582 -11.39 -17.91 -10.55
C GLU A 582 -10.14 -18.07 -9.67
N LYS A 583 -8.97 -17.71 -10.21
CA LYS A 583 -7.70 -17.78 -9.48
C LYS A 583 -7.62 -16.67 -8.43
N ALA A 584 -8.13 -15.48 -8.75
CA ALA A 584 -8.20 -14.37 -7.80
C ALA A 584 -9.02 -14.73 -6.55
N VAL A 585 -10.15 -15.44 -6.70
CA VAL A 585 -10.93 -15.95 -5.56
C VAL A 585 -10.11 -16.94 -4.73
N ARG A 586 -9.42 -17.90 -5.36
CA ARG A 586 -8.57 -18.85 -4.63
C ARG A 586 -7.42 -18.17 -3.88
N ASP A 587 -6.76 -17.22 -4.53
CA ASP A 587 -5.66 -16.45 -3.94
C ASP A 587 -6.16 -15.59 -2.76
N LEU A 588 -7.36 -15.01 -2.85
CA LEU A 588 -7.99 -14.27 -1.75
C LEU A 588 -8.15 -15.13 -0.50
N PHE A 589 -8.73 -16.32 -0.66
CA PHE A 589 -8.94 -17.24 0.45
C PHE A 589 -7.63 -17.81 1.00
N ALA A 590 -6.63 -18.07 0.13
CA ALA A 590 -5.29 -18.48 0.57
C ALA A 590 -4.65 -17.41 1.47
N ARG A 591 -4.64 -16.14 1.03
CA ARG A 591 -4.10 -15.01 1.82
C ARG A 591 -4.82 -14.83 3.16
N ALA A 592 -6.14 -15.04 3.17
CA ALA A 592 -6.93 -14.95 4.39
C ALA A 592 -6.56 -16.04 5.40
N ARG A 593 -6.34 -17.28 4.94
CA ARG A 593 -5.85 -18.37 5.81
C ARG A 593 -4.46 -18.09 6.36
N GLU A 594 -3.58 -17.52 5.53
CA GLU A 594 -2.21 -17.17 5.93
C GLU A 594 -2.15 -16.02 6.96
N SER A 595 -3.17 -15.16 7.01
CA SER A 595 -3.24 -14.02 7.93
C SER A 595 -4.22 -14.23 9.09
N ALA A 596 -4.68 -15.46 9.32
CA ALA A 596 -5.62 -15.77 10.39
C ALA A 596 -5.10 -15.31 11.77
N PRO A 597 -5.93 -14.72 12.65
CA PRO A 597 -7.38 -14.54 12.52
C PRO A 597 -7.75 -13.44 11.51
N SER A 598 -8.64 -13.77 10.57
CA SER A 598 -8.95 -12.90 9.42
C SER A 598 -10.42 -12.85 9.04
N LEU A 599 -10.81 -11.75 8.42
CA LEU A 599 -12.14 -11.49 7.88
C LEU A 599 -12.04 -11.25 6.38
N ILE A 600 -12.70 -12.09 5.58
CA ILE A 600 -12.89 -11.83 4.14
C ILE A 600 -14.17 -11.03 3.98
N PHE A 601 -14.05 -9.80 3.47
CA PHE A 601 -15.19 -8.94 3.18
C PHE A 601 -15.47 -8.88 1.67
N LEU A 602 -16.58 -9.48 1.25
CA LEU A 602 -17.07 -9.48 -0.14
C LEU A 602 -18.17 -8.43 -0.29
N ASP A 603 -17.82 -7.21 -0.70
CA ASP A 603 -18.78 -6.15 -0.98
C ASP A 603 -19.41 -6.34 -2.36
N GLU A 604 -20.68 -5.98 -2.52
CA GLU A 604 -21.47 -6.20 -3.74
C GLU A 604 -21.42 -7.66 -4.22
N VAL A 605 -21.66 -8.61 -3.30
CA VAL A 605 -21.60 -10.05 -3.61
C VAL A 605 -22.63 -10.48 -4.68
N ASP A 606 -23.68 -9.71 -4.91
CA ASP A 606 -24.64 -9.90 -5.99
C ASP A 606 -24.02 -9.69 -7.39
N ALA A 607 -23.00 -8.83 -7.50
CA ALA A 607 -22.23 -8.68 -8.75
C ALA A 607 -21.24 -9.84 -8.96
N LEU A 608 -20.67 -10.36 -7.87
CA LEU A 608 -19.73 -11.50 -7.91
C LEU A 608 -20.44 -12.83 -8.19
N ALA A 609 -21.64 -13.00 -7.64
CA ALA A 609 -22.39 -14.24 -7.68
C ALA A 609 -23.87 -14.03 -8.02
N PRO A 610 -24.17 -13.55 -9.24
CA PRO A 610 -25.54 -13.40 -9.70
C PRO A 610 -26.22 -14.77 -9.87
N ARG A 611 -27.55 -14.79 -9.88
CA ARG A 611 -28.31 -16.00 -10.23
C ARG A 611 -27.86 -16.55 -11.59
N ARG A 612 -27.62 -17.86 -11.64
CA ARG A 612 -27.21 -18.58 -12.85
C ARG A 612 -28.17 -18.29 -14.02
N GLY A 613 -27.60 -17.97 -15.17
CA GLY A 613 -28.34 -17.64 -16.39
C GLY A 613 -28.77 -16.17 -16.53
N GLN A 614 -28.43 -15.29 -15.59
CA GLN A 614 -28.58 -13.83 -15.74
C GLN A 614 -27.35 -13.13 -16.30
N SER A 615 -26.18 -13.78 -16.28
CA SER A 615 -24.94 -13.27 -16.85
C SER A 615 -24.91 -13.50 -18.37
N THR A 616 -24.70 -12.43 -19.14
CA THR A 616 -24.54 -12.48 -20.61
C THR A 616 -23.13 -12.89 -21.06
N ASP A 617 -22.20 -13.01 -20.12
CA ASP A 617 -20.80 -13.31 -20.39
C ASP A 617 -20.58 -14.80 -20.60
N SER A 618 -19.49 -15.15 -21.28
CA SER A 618 -19.07 -16.46 -21.80
C SER A 618 -18.83 -17.58 -20.74
N GLY A 619 -19.70 -17.70 -19.73
CA GLY A 619 -19.60 -18.65 -18.63
C GLY A 619 -18.51 -18.30 -17.61
N VAL A 620 -17.97 -17.08 -17.63
CA VAL A 620 -16.95 -16.63 -16.66
C VAL A 620 -17.56 -16.46 -15.27
N GLY A 621 -18.70 -15.78 -15.16
CA GLY A 621 -19.39 -15.58 -13.88
C GLY A 621 -19.75 -16.89 -13.18
N ASP A 622 -20.28 -17.86 -13.93
CA ASP A 622 -20.63 -19.18 -13.37
C ASP A 622 -19.42 -19.93 -12.79
N ARG A 623 -18.24 -19.77 -13.41
CA ARG A 623 -17.01 -20.39 -12.91
C ARG A 623 -16.45 -19.69 -11.68
N VAL A 624 -16.56 -18.36 -11.60
CA VAL A 624 -16.22 -17.59 -10.39
C VAL A 624 -17.13 -18.00 -9.22
N VAL A 625 -18.44 -18.14 -9.47
CA VAL A 625 -19.38 -18.67 -8.46
C VAL A 625 -18.97 -20.07 -8.02
N ALA A 626 -18.64 -20.97 -8.95
CA ALA A 626 -18.20 -22.32 -8.62
C ALA A 626 -16.91 -22.32 -7.77
N ALA A 627 -15.94 -21.45 -8.09
CA ALA A 627 -14.72 -21.29 -7.30
C ALA A 627 -15.01 -20.78 -5.89
N LEU A 628 -15.88 -19.76 -5.76
CA LEU A 628 -16.29 -19.22 -4.45
C LEU A 628 -17.00 -20.28 -3.61
N LEU A 629 -17.91 -21.06 -4.19
CA LEU A 629 -18.56 -22.16 -3.50
C LEU A 629 -17.56 -23.23 -3.04
N THR A 630 -16.57 -23.54 -3.87
CA THR A 630 -15.52 -24.51 -3.53
C THR A 630 -14.66 -24.02 -2.35
N GLU A 631 -14.30 -22.74 -2.32
CA GLU A 631 -13.53 -22.16 -1.22
C GLU A 631 -14.33 -22.05 0.09
N LEU A 632 -15.63 -21.77 0.00
CA LEU A 632 -16.54 -21.76 1.16
C LEU A 632 -16.80 -23.16 1.71
N ASP A 633 -16.97 -24.15 0.82
CA ASP A 633 -17.23 -25.55 1.20
C ASP A 633 -15.97 -26.25 1.74
N GLY A 634 -14.78 -25.86 1.24
CA GLY A 634 -13.43 -26.18 1.73
C GLY A 634 -13.15 -27.61 2.24
N VAL A 635 -12.15 -28.31 1.68
CA VAL A 635 -11.68 -29.59 2.25
C VAL A 635 -10.98 -29.37 3.60
N GLU A 636 -10.25 -28.26 3.75
CA GLU A 636 -9.72 -27.80 5.03
C GLU A 636 -10.72 -26.83 5.68
N PRO A 637 -11.10 -27.06 6.96
CA PRO A 637 -11.94 -26.11 7.66
C PRO A 637 -11.22 -24.77 7.75
N LEU A 638 -11.92 -23.69 7.38
CA LEU A 638 -11.54 -22.31 7.65
C LEU A 638 -11.43 -22.11 9.17
N GLN A 639 -10.29 -22.46 9.76
CA GLN A 639 -9.98 -22.18 11.16
C GLN A 639 -9.57 -20.72 11.23
N ASP A 640 -10.24 -19.96 12.09
CA ASP A 640 -9.96 -18.55 12.35
C ASP A 640 -10.10 -17.62 11.12
N VAL A 641 -10.90 -18.02 10.13
CA VAL A 641 -11.27 -17.19 8.97
C VAL A 641 -12.79 -17.12 8.85
N VAL A 642 -13.35 -15.91 8.87
CA VAL A 642 -14.79 -15.68 8.69
C VAL A 642 -15.04 -14.97 7.36
N VAL A 643 -16.06 -15.41 6.61
CA VAL A 643 -16.47 -14.73 5.37
C VAL A 643 -17.70 -13.87 5.62
N LEU A 644 -17.64 -12.61 5.21
CA LEU A 644 -18.73 -11.66 5.33
C LEU A 644 -19.04 -11.08 3.96
N GLY A 645 -20.24 -11.36 3.42
CA GLY A 645 -20.74 -10.76 2.20
C GLY A 645 -21.62 -9.54 2.50
N ALA A 646 -21.60 -8.52 1.65
CA ALA A 646 -22.56 -7.42 1.68
C ALA A 646 -23.27 -7.26 0.32
N THR A 647 -24.56 -6.97 0.36
CA THR A 647 -25.35 -6.68 -0.84
C THR A 647 -26.46 -5.66 -0.57
N ASN A 648 -26.88 -4.96 -1.62
CA ASN A 648 -28.12 -4.17 -1.62
C ASN A 648 -29.32 -4.97 -2.17
N ARG A 649 -29.06 -6.10 -2.84
CA ARG A 649 -30.03 -6.88 -3.62
C ARG A 649 -29.89 -8.38 -3.34
N PRO A 650 -30.31 -8.84 -2.15
CA PRO A 650 -30.17 -10.24 -1.74
C PRO A 650 -31.04 -11.19 -2.58
N ASP A 651 -32.00 -10.67 -3.33
CA ASP A 651 -32.79 -11.41 -4.32
C ASP A 651 -31.97 -11.85 -5.53
N LEU A 652 -30.92 -11.11 -5.91
CA LEU A 652 -30.10 -11.38 -7.10
C LEU A 652 -28.97 -12.40 -6.88
N ILE A 653 -28.66 -12.75 -5.64
CA ILE A 653 -27.59 -13.69 -5.30
C ILE A 653 -28.00 -15.13 -5.69
N ASP A 654 -27.03 -15.94 -6.16
CA ASP A 654 -27.22 -17.39 -6.32
C ASP A 654 -27.66 -18.03 -4.98
N PRO A 655 -28.86 -18.64 -4.89
CA PRO A 655 -29.33 -19.30 -3.68
C PRO A 655 -28.39 -20.39 -3.14
N ALA A 656 -27.49 -20.91 -3.96
CA ALA A 656 -26.45 -21.83 -3.52
C ALA A 656 -25.53 -21.22 -2.46
N LEU A 657 -25.25 -19.92 -2.49
CA LEU A 657 -24.41 -19.25 -1.48
C LEU A 657 -25.08 -19.16 -0.10
N LEU A 658 -26.40 -19.20 -0.06
CA LEU A 658 -27.22 -19.00 1.15
C LEU A 658 -27.54 -20.32 1.87
N ARG A 659 -26.91 -21.43 1.46
CA ARG A 659 -27.11 -22.74 2.07
C ARG A 659 -26.28 -22.87 3.37
N PRO A 660 -26.69 -23.74 4.31
CA PRO A 660 -25.90 -24.04 5.51
C PRO A 660 -24.46 -24.40 5.17
N GLY A 661 -23.51 -23.92 5.98
CA GLY A 661 -22.07 -24.07 5.77
C GLY A 661 -21.43 -23.02 4.84
N ARG A 662 -22.19 -22.06 4.31
CA ARG A 662 -21.71 -20.97 3.44
C ARG A 662 -22.06 -19.60 4.05
N LEU A 663 -22.81 -18.74 3.34
CA LEU A 663 -23.36 -17.49 3.89
C LEU A 663 -24.69 -17.77 4.58
N GLU A 664 -24.63 -18.56 5.65
CA GLU A 664 -25.81 -19.09 6.33
C GLU A 664 -26.45 -18.12 7.32
N ARG A 665 -25.67 -17.18 7.88
CA ARG A 665 -26.20 -16.17 8.80
C ARG A 665 -26.58 -14.91 8.03
N LEU A 666 -27.88 -14.63 7.91
CA LEU A 666 -28.37 -13.41 7.28
C LEU A 666 -28.56 -12.31 8.33
N VAL A 667 -27.99 -11.12 8.09
CA VAL A 667 -28.11 -9.95 8.97
C VAL A 667 -28.68 -8.78 8.17
N PHE A 668 -29.86 -8.32 8.56
CA PHE A 668 -30.50 -7.15 7.95
C PHE A 668 -29.96 -5.87 8.59
N VAL A 669 -29.51 -4.93 7.76
CA VAL A 669 -29.13 -3.58 8.19
C VAL A 669 -30.29 -2.63 7.90
N PRO A 670 -31.01 -2.17 8.93
CA PRO A 670 -32.15 -1.27 8.76
C PRO A 670 -31.69 0.13 8.31
N PRO A 671 -32.59 0.93 7.71
CA PRO A 671 -32.35 2.37 7.56
C PRO A 671 -32.25 3.03 8.95
N PRO A 672 -31.44 4.10 9.09
CA PRO A 672 -31.22 4.75 10.37
C PRO A 672 -32.50 5.48 10.82
N ASP A 673 -32.87 5.32 12.10
CA ASP A 673 -33.94 6.10 12.73
C ASP A 673 -33.47 7.53 13.10
N ALA A 674 -34.31 8.31 13.80
CA ALA A 674 -33.95 9.68 14.14
C ALA A 674 -32.75 9.75 15.09
N ASP A 675 -32.69 8.89 16.09
CA ASP A 675 -31.59 8.86 17.06
C ASP A 675 -30.29 8.40 16.36
N ALA A 676 -30.38 7.39 15.50
CA ALA A 676 -29.32 6.90 14.63
C ALA A 676 -28.74 8.00 13.74
N ARG A 677 -29.60 8.80 13.10
CA ARG A 677 -29.19 9.93 12.27
C ARG A 677 -28.47 10.97 13.11
N GLY A 678 -28.94 11.25 14.33
CA GLY A 678 -28.26 12.14 15.28
C GLY A 678 -26.85 11.65 15.60
N ASP A 679 -26.70 10.36 15.90
CA ASP A 679 -25.39 9.74 16.13
C ASP A 679 -24.47 9.82 14.90
N ILE A 680 -24.99 9.53 13.70
CA ILE A 680 -24.24 9.61 12.43
C ILE A 680 -23.78 11.04 12.16
N LEU A 681 -24.65 12.02 12.37
CA LEU A 681 -24.34 13.44 12.21
C LEU A 681 -23.28 13.89 13.22
N ARG A 682 -23.39 13.50 14.50
CA ARG A 682 -22.39 13.81 15.53
C ARG A 682 -21.04 13.14 15.26
N ALA A 683 -21.04 11.90 14.77
CA ALA A 683 -19.81 11.19 14.41
C ALA A 683 -19.14 11.82 13.19
N THR A 684 -19.91 12.16 12.15
CA THR A 684 -19.38 12.76 10.92
C THR A 684 -18.98 14.23 11.12
N GLY A 685 -19.71 14.95 11.98
CA GLY A 685 -19.50 16.36 12.29
C GLY A 685 -18.59 16.61 13.48
N ARG A 686 -17.92 15.58 14.05
CA ARG A 686 -17.09 15.71 15.26
C ARG A 686 -16.02 16.82 15.14
N ASP A 687 -15.45 16.96 13.95
CA ASP A 687 -14.38 17.93 13.65
C ASP A 687 -14.89 19.12 12.81
N VAL A 688 -16.20 19.26 12.63
CA VAL A 688 -16.84 20.36 11.90
C VAL A 688 -17.39 21.35 12.91
N PRO A 689 -16.82 22.56 13.06
CA PRO A 689 -17.41 23.60 13.88
C PRO A 689 -18.81 23.98 13.39
N LEU A 690 -19.79 23.93 14.30
CA LEU A 690 -21.20 24.23 14.05
C LEU A 690 -21.61 25.47 14.85
N ASP A 691 -22.33 26.40 14.21
CA ASP A 691 -22.89 27.59 14.85
C ASP A 691 -24.42 27.61 14.70
N GLY A 692 -25.11 27.42 15.83
CA GLY A 692 -26.57 27.39 15.90
C GLY A 692 -27.25 26.19 15.24
N VAL A 693 -26.50 25.17 14.82
CA VAL A 693 -27.04 23.92 14.25
C VAL A 693 -27.23 22.89 15.36
N ASP A 694 -28.48 22.58 15.69
CA ASP A 694 -28.83 21.45 16.55
C ASP A 694 -28.90 20.17 15.71
N LEU A 695 -27.98 19.24 15.96
CA LEU A 695 -27.88 17.99 15.20
C LEU A 695 -29.01 17.01 15.53
N ASP A 696 -29.58 17.06 16.73
CA ASP A 696 -30.66 16.17 17.12
C ASP A 696 -32.00 16.67 16.53
N GLU A 697 -32.23 17.99 16.50
CA GLU A 697 -33.37 18.59 15.78
C GLU A 697 -33.27 18.32 14.26
N LEU A 698 -32.08 18.52 13.68
CA LEU A 698 -31.83 18.20 12.28
C LEU A 698 -32.09 16.72 11.98
N ALA A 699 -31.68 15.81 12.85
CA ALA A 699 -31.89 14.37 12.67
C ALA A 699 -33.38 13.97 12.62
N GLY A 700 -34.21 14.65 13.42
CA GLY A 700 -35.68 14.49 13.40
C GLY A 700 -36.30 14.84 12.04
N ASP A 701 -35.73 15.82 11.35
CA ASP A 701 -36.21 16.35 10.06
C ASP A 701 -35.66 15.60 8.82
N LEU A 702 -34.78 14.62 9.01
CA LEU A 702 -34.11 13.88 7.93
C LEU A 702 -34.72 12.49 7.68
N ASP A 703 -36.04 12.38 7.77
CA ASP A 703 -36.72 11.13 7.41
C ASP A 703 -36.44 10.74 5.94
N GLY A 704 -36.17 9.46 5.71
CA GLY A 704 -35.76 8.93 4.40
C GLY A 704 -34.30 9.20 3.99
N TYR A 705 -33.50 9.86 4.83
CA TYR A 705 -32.05 9.98 4.59
C TYR A 705 -31.31 8.72 5.07
N SER A 706 -30.45 8.18 4.21
CA SER A 706 -29.51 7.13 4.58
C SER A 706 -28.32 7.70 5.38
N ALA A 707 -27.47 6.83 5.95
CA ALA A 707 -26.25 7.27 6.62
C ALA A 707 -25.32 8.02 5.66
N ALA A 708 -25.21 7.56 4.42
CA ALA A 708 -24.46 8.23 3.36
C ALA A 708 -25.04 9.62 3.02
N ASP A 709 -26.37 9.75 3.00
CA ASP A 709 -27.02 11.05 2.75
C ASP A 709 -26.76 12.03 3.90
N CYS A 710 -26.79 11.56 5.15
CA CYS A 710 -26.47 12.39 6.32
C CYS A 710 -25.03 12.92 6.26
N SER A 711 -24.06 12.05 5.92
CA SER A 711 -22.67 12.48 5.73
C SER A 711 -22.51 13.43 4.54
N ALA A 712 -23.22 13.16 3.43
CA ALA A 712 -23.22 14.04 2.25
C ALA A 712 -23.83 15.41 2.56
N LEU A 713 -24.86 15.46 3.41
CA LEU A 713 -25.51 16.69 3.83
C LEU A 713 -24.57 17.59 4.62
N LEU A 714 -23.89 17.05 5.65
CA LEU A 714 -22.89 17.81 6.40
C LEU A 714 -21.72 18.26 5.52
N ARG A 715 -21.27 17.40 4.60
CA ARG A 715 -20.24 17.76 3.62
C ARG A 715 -20.66 18.92 2.72
N GLU A 716 -21.87 18.88 2.16
CA GLU A 716 -22.37 19.96 1.31
C GLU A 716 -22.65 21.23 2.13
N ALA A 717 -23.02 21.11 3.42
CA ALA A 717 -23.16 22.24 4.33
C ALA A 717 -21.81 22.92 4.60
N ALA A 718 -20.76 22.14 4.87
CA ALA A 718 -19.38 22.64 5.00
C ALA A 718 -18.91 23.31 3.69
N LEU A 719 -19.13 22.68 2.53
CA LEU A 719 -18.83 23.29 1.23
C LEU A 719 -19.63 24.58 0.99
N SER A 720 -20.87 24.66 1.46
CA SER A 720 -21.70 25.85 1.34
C SER A 720 -21.18 26.99 2.24
N ALA A 721 -20.76 26.67 3.47
CA ALA A 721 -20.10 27.61 4.36
C ALA A 721 -18.79 28.14 3.75
N MET A 722 -17.93 27.27 3.21
CA MET A 722 -16.67 27.65 2.57
C MET A 722 -16.87 28.48 1.29
N ARG A 723 -17.91 28.20 0.50
CA ARG A 723 -18.25 28.99 -0.69
C ARG A 723 -18.81 30.37 -0.32
N ARG A 724 -19.49 30.47 0.82
CA ARG A 724 -20.00 31.73 1.38
C ARG A 724 -18.84 32.58 1.89
N ASP A 725 -17.93 32.00 2.66
CA ASP A 725 -16.72 32.63 3.16
C ASP A 725 -15.64 31.57 3.43
N ILE A 726 -14.45 31.72 2.86
CA ILE A 726 -13.35 30.76 3.04
C ILE A 726 -12.78 30.80 4.46
N ASP A 727 -12.98 31.91 5.18
CA ASP A 727 -12.60 32.09 6.58
C ASP A 727 -13.79 31.85 7.52
N ALA A 728 -14.88 31.23 7.02
CA ALA A 728 -16.02 30.85 7.85
C ALA A 728 -15.54 29.96 9.01
N ALA A 729 -15.82 30.41 10.23
CA ALA A 729 -15.41 29.72 11.44
C ALA A 729 -16.29 28.52 11.79
N ALA A 730 -17.50 28.45 11.22
CA ALA A 730 -18.48 27.41 11.49
C ALA A 730 -19.55 27.29 10.39
N VAL A 731 -20.14 26.10 10.29
CA VAL A 731 -21.33 25.82 9.48
C VAL A 731 -22.58 26.36 10.18
N THR A 732 -23.37 27.15 9.46
CA THR A 732 -24.62 27.74 9.98
C THR A 732 -25.85 26.97 9.51
N VAL A 733 -27.00 27.22 10.16
CA VAL A 733 -28.30 26.67 9.75
C VAL A 733 -28.63 27.01 8.29
N ALA A 734 -28.26 28.20 7.81
CA ALA A 734 -28.48 28.60 6.41
C ALA A 734 -27.67 27.75 5.42
N ASP A 735 -26.46 27.35 5.80
CA ASP A 735 -25.60 26.48 4.99
C ASP A 735 -26.16 25.06 4.91
N VAL A 736 -26.73 24.55 6.02
CA VAL A 736 -27.44 23.25 6.07
C VAL A 736 -28.69 23.28 5.19
N GLU A 737 -29.49 24.36 5.27
CA GLU A 737 -30.69 24.51 4.44
C GLU A 737 -30.38 24.61 2.94
N GLU A 738 -29.27 25.25 2.57
CA GLU A 738 -28.78 25.23 1.18
C GLU A 738 -28.33 23.83 0.76
N ALA A 739 -27.64 23.10 1.66
CA ALA A 739 -27.23 21.72 1.41
C ALA A 739 -28.42 20.77 1.21
N ARG A 740 -29.51 20.91 1.98
CA ARG A 740 -30.74 20.10 1.84
C ARG A 740 -31.41 20.24 0.47
N LYS A 741 -31.21 21.36 -0.23
CA LYS A 741 -31.76 21.54 -1.59
C LYS A 741 -31.06 20.64 -2.60
N ARG A 742 -29.77 20.34 -2.35
CA ARG A 742 -28.89 19.55 -3.23
C ARG A 742 -28.83 18.08 -2.84
N VAL A 743 -28.80 17.79 -1.55
CA VAL A 743 -28.79 16.42 -0.99
C VAL A 743 -30.22 16.03 -0.62
N ARG A 744 -30.85 15.23 -1.46
CA ARG A 744 -32.22 14.72 -1.27
C ARG A 744 -32.20 13.33 -0.62
N PRO A 745 -33.28 12.93 0.09
CA PRO A 745 -33.38 11.58 0.66
C PRO A 745 -33.29 10.53 -0.45
N SER A 746 -32.44 9.52 -0.28
CA SER A 746 -32.20 8.47 -1.28
C SER A 746 -32.98 7.18 -1.03
N LEU A 747 -33.55 7.01 0.17
CA LEU A 747 -34.24 5.77 0.54
C LEU A 747 -35.64 5.71 -0.08
N ASP A 748 -35.89 4.66 -0.87
CA ASP A 748 -37.22 4.33 -1.38
C ASP A 748 -38.00 3.50 -0.34
N PRO A 749 -39.15 3.98 0.19
CA PRO A 749 -39.96 3.25 1.15
C PRO A 749 -40.41 1.86 0.67
N ALA A 750 -40.68 1.70 -0.63
CA ALA A 750 -41.10 0.41 -1.19
C ALA A 750 -39.96 -0.61 -1.14
N GLN A 751 -38.75 -0.19 -1.55
CA GLN A 751 -37.55 -1.03 -1.50
C GLN A 751 -37.19 -1.43 -0.06
N VAL A 752 -37.31 -0.50 0.90
CA VAL A 752 -37.07 -0.78 2.31
C VAL A 752 -38.05 -1.83 2.84
N ALA A 753 -39.34 -1.70 2.50
CA ALA A 753 -40.35 -2.67 2.89
C ALA A 753 -40.09 -4.07 2.29
N ASP A 754 -39.67 -4.14 1.03
CA ASP A 754 -39.33 -5.40 0.36
C ASP A 754 -38.14 -6.11 1.01
N LEU A 755 -37.10 -5.36 1.39
CA LEU A 755 -35.93 -5.90 2.10
C LEU A 755 -36.30 -6.38 3.50
N LYS A 756 -37.17 -5.66 4.21
CA LYS A 756 -37.68 -6.08 5.53
C LYS A 756 -38.51 -7.37 5.41
N ALA A 757 -39.41 -7.45 4.44
CA ALA A 757 -40.18 -8.66 4.16
C ALA A 757 -39.29 -9.83 3.69
N TYR A 758 -38.17 -9.57 3.02
CA TYR A 758 -37.17 -10.59 2.73
C TYR A 758 -36.50 -11.14 3.99
N ALA A 759 -36.17 -10.27 4.95
CA ALA A 759 -35.60 -10.67 6.23
C ALA A 759 -36.57 -11.55 7.03
N GLU A 760 -37.84 -11.15 7.13
CA GLU A 760 -38.88 -11.87 7.88
C GLU A 760 -39.13 -13.27 7.30
N ARG A 761 -39.24 -13.41 5.98
CA ARG A 761 -39.44 -14.71 5.29
C ARG A 761 -38.30 -15.72 5.45
N ARG A 762 -37.13 -15.29 5.93
CA ARG A 762 -35.91 -16.11 6.09
C ARG A 762 -35.61 -16.44 7.54
N LEU A 763 -36.31 -15.80 8.48
CA LEU A 763 -36.27 -16.09 9.91
C LEU A 763 -37.30 -17.17 10.31
N GLU A 764 -38.36 -17.34 9.50
CA GLU A 764 -39.28 -18.49 9.50
C GLU A 764 -38.67 -19.72 8.82
#